data_AF-A0A2M7MK12-F1
#
_entry.id   AF-A0A2M7MK12-F1
#
_cell.length_a   1.000
_cell.length_b   1.000
_cell.length_c   1.000
_cell.angle_alpha   90.00
_cell.angle_beta   90.00
_cell.angle_gamma   90.00
#
_symmetry.space_group_name_H-M   'P 1'
#
loop_
_entity.id
_entity.type
_entity.pdbx_description
1 polymer ?
#
loop_
_entity_poly.entity_id
_entity_poly.type
_entity_poly.pdbx_seq_one_letter_code
_entity_poly.pdbx_strand_id
1 'polypeptide(L)'
;MLIQSKILDNSASSFQVERFLSENLSSGKFTQFSVATGYWDLPAVMELKPALEIFLNNNLFSEIRFLIGEEPTIRTSQLDTSFPEKYLKADLSELPFKPEFKEVVEFLRRYIETGRIKIKLYKKSFLHAKCYILGAETENAIGIIGSSNFTRNGLLGNTELNDVEYDHRIVNYLPKNETQDPSHRSWFEKLWNDESSIDWTEEFKIEILGLSKFGNLSYSPFELYIKILYEIYGDDIEIEENLRAETFFETRVDLTLFQEESVKKVLARLRNPKIGMCLLADSVGLGKSFMAKKVIEELGYFGRQNVLLICPASLREDWENHLKEISLNAPIFSITEFALEDSFERIKNDLMLRKLKSKRNNAIELLVIDESHNLKTQASKSFRHLLELLSDKEYCEQSPKVLMLSATPVNNGIKDLANQILLAKGGNDKFFSPFGIESIFNFFRTTQSEFRRIGSEEVFSELYPILNRIMVKRTRHQVKKDFPDATLNGEKIIFPVENLENVLYELDSKIIRKVISDEINLLEHTKSKLYKHFTNDLTDEDELVEDKIGLEEFFKLKKETIKKHQTEYESVYHFIDKAIKGLKLVPYSYLTEKLLKNSDEEAQANSRKNLTGVMKVTMFKSFDSSIFTFSKRIEKYSKYLEQFEKLFFVEKILVKPAIISKALSRTEDESDEDVIDLIYDEIEKYNERQNHKEVNSDKAFVEINIDDYNTTNIKNFINQDREIIQLIEQVLHSITEDTKLIRLKALLKTLKGNKVLIFSYFATTVDYLKEELKSDFLYSINVADDEIAFLKSKNGKFKSEYVKRFAPKAQNQTLINGIVNGKKEIKILCSTDVLSEGQNLQDCGIIINYDLHWNPVKMVQRNGRINRLGSTFEQVRIFNFRPEDQLDKFLRLMLKLQEKIQVIGASVGLDSSVLGENITPKQFGLIENIYSDDPEKQKQAIESLERENDLAFDEIFENDLRVFMRKASDEDKERIKNLNLEKWCLLNKLTEKEKLLLYNIAKGEFRFIKEELNKVAEEKNHLKALTIIRSFDKERQFVKLSDDTISESKDLAKKFFDAEKSYQLAMDFGDITDFQGVRRTGGAASLSSYKEELLSLLNENIERYSSDNINRMRMLLSKQNYLPLENRLRTFVRRNNGKVSIDFLDNLAIISNHLLNNDKPEDVPEPIFWYGYYNQVSGQ
;
A
#
# COMPACT_ATOMS: atom_id res chain seq x y z
N MET A 1 5.59 -69.01 42.20
CA MET A 1 4.65 -67.88 42.10
C MET A 1 5.43 -66.68 41.59
N LEU A 2 5.09 -66.16 40.41
CA LEU A 2 5.46 -64.79 40.07
C LEU A 2 4.54 -63.87 40.87
N ILE A 3 5.11 -62.88 41.55
CA ILE A 3 4.32 -61.86 42.25
C ILE A 3 3.73 -60.98 41.15
N GLN A 4 2.41 -61.02 40.97
CA GLN A 4 1.71 -60.05 40.11
C GLN A 4 1.87 -58.67 40.73
N SER A 5 2.29 -57.67 39.95
CA SER A 5 2.41 -56.31 40.48
C SER A 5 1.04 -55.79 40.85
N LYS A 6 0.89 -55.31 42.08
CA LYS A 6 -0.29 -54.53 42.49
C LYS A 6 -0.15 -53.04 42.16
N ILE A 7 1.03 -52.56 41.78
CA ILE A 7 1.28 -51.15 41.50
C ILE A 7 1.74 -50.96 40.05
N LEU A 8 1.19 -49.94 39.40
CA LEU A 8 1.61 -49.41 38.10
C LEU A 8 1.94 -47.91 38.26
N ASP A 9 3.19 -47.54 37.97
CA ASP A 9 3.74 -46.21 38.25
C ASP A 9 4.42 -45.54 37.04
N ASN A 10 4.45 -46.25 35.90
CA ASN A 10 5.19 -45.90 34.67
C ASN A 10 6.72 -45.73 34.83
N SER A 11 7.33 -46.05 35.99
CA SER A 11 8.76 -45.80 36.23
C SER A 11 9.69 -46.71 35.42
N ALA A 12 9.18 -47.87 35.01
CA ALA A 12 9.85 -48.80 34.10
C ALA A 12 8.84 -49.43 33.12
N SER A 13 9.33 -49.89 31.96
CA SER A 13 8.51 -50.47 30.90
C SER A 13 7.83 -51.81 31.24
N SER A 14 8.01 -52.32 32.46
CA SER A 14 7.26 -53.46 33.02
C SER A 14 6.10 -53.05 33.93
N PHE A 15 6.00 -51.78 34.31
CA PHE A 15 5.00 -51.22 35.24
C PHE A 15 4.24 -50.01 34.65
N GLN A 16 4.33 -49.84 33.33
CA GLN A 16 3.53 -48.85 32.58
C GLN A 16 2.07 -49.29 32.47
N VAL A 17 1.15 -48.34 32.65
CA VAL A 17 -0.30 -48.56 32.53
C VAL A 17 -0.68 -48.95 31.11
N GLU A 18 -0.08 -48.32 30.09
CA GLU A 18 -0.25 -48.71 28.67
C GLU A 18 -0.03 -50.21 28.49
N ARG A 19 1.17 -50.70 28.83
CA ARG A 19 1.55 -52.09 28.61
C ARG A 19 0.63 -53.06 29.35
N PHE A 20 0.28 -52.74 30.60
CA PHE A 20 -0.63 -53.57 31.38
C PHE A 20 -2.01 -53.67 30.73
N LEU A 21 -2.56 -52.56 30.25
CA LEU A 21 -3.81 -52.54 29.50
C LEU A 21 -3.67 -53.32 28.18
N SER A 22 -2.60 -53.10 27.42
CA SER A 22 -2.32 -53.78 26.15
C SER A 22 -2.24 -55.30 26.28
N GLU A 23 -1.52 -55.82 27.29
CA GLU A 23 -1.41 -57.26 27.56
C GLU A 23 -2.76 -57.88 27.96
N ASN A 24 -3.59 -57.17 28.74
CA ASN A 24 -4.88 -57.69 29.21
C ASN A 24 -6.00 -57.57 28.16
N LEU A 25 -6.10 -56.46 27.43
CA LEU A 25 -7.05 -56.25 26.34
C LEU A 25 -6.83 -57.26 25.20
N SER A 26 -5.56 -57.52 24.86
CA SER A 26 -5.19 -58.50 23.83
C SER A 26 -5.44 -59.95 24.24
N SER A 27 -5.71 -60.23 25.52
CA SER A 27 -5.79 -61.60 26.05
C SER A 27 -7.05 -62.38 25.66
N GLY A 28 -8.07 -61.72 25.11
CA GLY A 28 -9.35 -62.32 24.72
C GLY A 28 -10.24 -62.80 25.90
N LYS A 29 -9.88 -62.48 27.15
CA LYS A 29 -10.58 -62.93 28.37
C LYS A 29 -11.76 -62.04 28.79
N PHE A 30 -11.88 -60.86 28.18
CA PHE A 30 -12.77 -59.80 28.61
C PHE A 30 -13.65 -59.34 27.45
N THR A 31 -14.89 -58.96 27.74
CA THR A 31 -15.83 -58.38 26.76
C THR A 31 -16.21 -56.93 27.04
N GLN A 32 -15.82 -56.36 28.18
CA GLN A 32 -16.09 -54.96 28.48
C GLN A 32 -14.83 -54.23 28.95
N PHE A 33 -14.62 -53.00 28.49
CA PHE A 33 -13.59 -52.09 29.00
C PHE A 33 -14.24 -50.75 29.36
N SER A 34 -14.24 -50.39 30.65
CA SER A 34 -14.87 -49.16 31.14
C SER A 34 -13.82 -48.25 31.76
N VAL A 35 -13.81 -46.98 31.37
CA VAL A 35 -12.83 -45.98 31.79
C VAL A 35 -13.57 -44.73 32.27
N ALA A 36 -13.35 -44.34 33.53
CA ALA A 36 -13.66 -43.00 34.02
C ALA A 36 -12.36 -42.20 34.11
N THR A 37 -12.34 -40.99 33.55
CA THR A 37 -11.13 -40.17 33.43
C THR A 37 -11.44 -38.67 33.53
N GLY A 38 -10.51 -37.90 34.09
CA GLY A 38 -10.58 -36.43 34.16
C GLY A 38 -10.14 -35.74 32.87
N TYR A 39 -9.45 -36.48 31.98
CA TYR A 39 -9.14 -36.03 30.62
C TYR A 39 -8.91 -37.21 29.67
N TRP A 40 -9.07 -36.99 28.37
CA TRP A 40 -8.87 -37.99 27.31
C TRP A 40 -8.03 -37.35 26.20
N ASP A 41 -7.07 -38.07 25.60
CA ASP A 41 -6.39 -37.59 24.39
C ASP A 41 -6.35 -38.65 23.26
N LEU A 42 -6.26 -38.18 22.02
CA LEU A 42 -6.14 -39.05 20.84
C LEU A 42 -4.82 -39.87 20.83
N PRO A 43 -3.67 -39.32 21.26
CA PRO A 43 -2.42 -40.09 21.35
C PRO A 43 -2.47 -41.30 22.29
N ALA A 44 -3.23 -41.30 23.38
CA ALA A 44 -3.44 -42.46 24.25
C ALA A 44 -4.11 -43.62 23.50
N VAL A 45 -5.13 -43.31 22.69
CA VAL A 45 -5.79 -44.31 21.84
C VAL A 45 -4.83 -44.80 20.75
N MET A 46 -3.93 -43.95 20.24
CA MET A 46 -2.92 -44.37 19.25
C MET A 46 -1.99 -45.46 19.80
N GLU A 47 -1.46 -45.29 21.03
CA GLU A 47 -0.59 -46.30 21.66
C GLU A 47 -1.35 -47.63 21.91
N LEU A 48 -2.58 -47.53 22.43
CA LEU A 48 -3.42 -48.70 22.75
C LEU A 48 -4.16 -49.31 21.54
N LYS A 49 -4.15 -48.67 20.36
CA LYS A 49 -4.94 -49.08 19.17
C LYS A 49 -4.80 -50.56 18.82
N PRO A 50 -3.60 -51.17 18.76
CA PRO A 50 -3.47 -52.58 18.40
C PRO A 50 -4.20 -53.50 19.38
N ALA A 51 -4.12 -53.23 20.69
CA ALA A 51 -4.77 -54.02 21.72
C ALA A 51 -6.29 -53.79 21.76
N LEU A 52 -6.74 -52.56 21.55
CA LEU A 52 -8.17 -52.22 21.45
C LEU A 52 -8.81 -52.84 20.20
N GLU A 53 -8.09 -52.91 19.08
CA GLU A 53 -8.56 -53.56 17.85
C GLU A 53 -8.63 -55.08 18.00
N ILE A 54 -7.65 -55.72 18.67
CA ILE A 54 -7.75 -57.13 19.05
C ILE A 54 -8.95 -57.37 19.97
N PHE A 55 -9.14 -56.56 21.01
CA PHE A 55 -10.24 -56.65 21.96
C PHE A 55 -11.63 -56.55 21.29
N LEU A 56 -11.81 -55.60 20.37
CA LEU A 56 -13.07 -55.39 19.64
C LEU A 56 -13.34 -56.41 18.52
N ASN A 57 -12.29 -57.05 17.99
CA ASN A 57 -12.40 -58.12 16.98
C ASN A 57 -12.62 -59.50 17.60
N ASN A 58 -12.05 -59.77 18.79
CA ASN A 58 -12.13 -61.07 19.46
C ASN A 58 -13.57 -61.49 19.81
N ASN A 59 -14.47 -60.55 20.07
CA ASN A 59 -15.88 -60.83 20.33
C ASN A 59 -16.78 -59.74 19.71
N LEU A 60 -17.85 -60.16 19.03
CA LEU A 60 -18.83 -59.26 18.41
C LEU A 60 -19.63 -58.43 19.43
N PHE A 61 -19.63 -58.84 20.70
CA PHE A 61 -20.26 -58.14 21.81
C PHE A 61 -19.28 -57.30 22.65
N SER A 62 -18.00 -57.18 22.24
CA SER A 62 -17.03 -56.35 22.97
C SER A 62 -17.44 -54.87 22.99
N GLU A 63 -17.43 -54.26 24.18
CA GLU A 63 -17.85 -52.86 24.41
C GLU A 63 -16.75 -52.07 25.13
N ILE A 64 -16.55 -50.81 24.72
CA ILE A 64 -15.74 -49.81 25.42
C ILE A 64 -16.62 -48.64 25.86
N ARG A 65 -16.48 -48.21 27.11
CA ARG A 65 -17.23 -47.10 27.72
C ARG A 65 -16.30 -46.04 28.29
N PHE A 66 -16.34 -44.83 27.76
CA PHE A 66 -15.59 -43.67 28.27
C PHE A 66 -16.51 -42.70 29.01
N LEU A 67 -16.29 -42.51 30.31
CA LEU A 67 -16.89 -41.45 31.10
C LEU A 67 -15.84 -40.35 31.32
N ILE A 68 -16.08 -39.18 30.73
CA ILE A 68 -15.18 -38.02 30.81
C ILE A 68 -15.85 -36.95 31.69
N GLY A 69 -15.09 -36.33 32.58
CA GLY A 69 -15.53 -35.20 33.40
C GLY A 69 -14.37 -34.27 33.74
N GLU A 70 -14.65 -33.13 34.35
CA GLU A 70 -13.66 -32.05 34.52
C GLU A 70 -12.83 -32.20 35.81
N GLU A 71 -11.52 -31.91 35.75
CA GLU A 71 -10.68 -31.80 36.94
C GLU A 71 -10.75 -30.41 37.59
N PRO A 72 -10.71 -30.30 38.94
CA PRO A 72 -10.80 -29.02 39.63
C PRO A 72 -9.57 -28.15 39.36
N THR A 73 -9.78 -27.00 38.72
CA THR A 73 -8.71 -26.03 38.45
C THR A 73 -8.41 -25.16 39.68
N ILE A 74 -7.13 -24.95 40.00
CA ILE A 74 -6.65 -24.27 41.22
C ILE A 74 -7.22 -22.83 41.40
N ARG A 75 -7.70 -22.21 40.31
CA ARG A 75 -8.15 -20.81 40.28
C ARG A 75 -9.66 -20.62 40.20
N THR A 76 -10.45 -21.68 40.04
CA THR A 76 -11.87 -21.58 39.66
C THR A 76 -12.69 -22.68 40.34
N SER A 77 -13.66 -22.30 41.15
CA SER A 77 -14.59 -23.20 41.85
C SER A 77 -15.86 -23.53 41.06
N GLN A 78 -15.89 -23.17 39.78
CA GLN A 78 -16.99 -23.40 38.83
C GLN A 78 -16.49 -24.31 37.70
N LEU A 79 -17.39 -25.17 37.21
CA LEU A 79 -17.15 -26.00 36.02
C LEU A 79 -17.10 -25.12 34.76
N ASP A 80 -16.18 -25.39 33.84
CA ASP A 80 -16.13 -24.72 32.54
C ASP A 80 -17.20 -25.33 31.60
N THR A 81 -18.18 -24.52 31.20
CA THR A 81 -19.25 -24.96 30.29
C THR A 81 -18.75 -25.40 28.91
N SER A 82 -17.56 -24.98 28.50
CA SER A 82 -16.89 -25.33 27.24
C SER A 82 -16.00 -26.59 27.32
N PHE A 83 -15.87 -27.19 28.51
CA PHE A 83 -15.15 -28.44 28.71
C PHE A 83 -16.01 -29.68 28.39
N PRO A 84 -15.43 -30.75 27.79
CA PRO A 84 -14.06 -30.87 27.28
C PRO A 84 -13.93 -30.42 25.82
N GLU A 85 -15.02 -30.08 25.15
CA GLU A 85 -15.10 -29.92 23.69
C GLU A 85 -14.06 -28.94 23.13
N LYS A 86 -13.97 -27.74 23.71
CA LYS A 86 -13.03 -26.69 23.30
C LYS A 86 -11.57 -27.13 23.42
N TYR A 87 -11.24 -27.81 24.51
CA TYR A 87 -9.90 -28.29 24.81
C TYR A 87 -9.50 -29.41 23.86
N LEU A 88 -10.38 -30.38 23.62
CA LEU A 88 -10.14 -31.47 22.67
C LEU A 88 -10.04 -30.97 21.22
N LYS A 89 -10.84 -29.97 20.82
CA LYS A 89 -10.69 -29.31 19.51
C LYS A 89 -9.33 -28.61 19.38
N ALA A 90 -8.84 -27.96 20.45
CA ALA A 90 -7.50 -27.34 20.49
C ALA A 90 -6.37 -28.38 20.41
N ASP A 91 -6.37 -29.41 21.28
CA ASP A 91 -5.35 -30.46 21.27
C ASP A 91 -5.25 -31.17 19.90
N LEU A 92 -6.40 -31.49 19.31
CA LEU A 92 -6.47 -32.07 17.97
C LEU A 92 -5.93 -31.12 16.89
N SER A 93 -6.02 -29.80 17.07
CA SER A 93 -5.42 -28.79 16.18
C SER A 93 -3.90 -28.64 16.34
N GLU A 94 -3.32 -29.00 17.48
CA GLU A 94 -1.86 -28.93 17.70
C GLU A 94 -1.08 -30.18 17.25
N LEU A 95 -1.70 -31.36 17.17
CA LEU A 95 -1.01 -32.61 16.80
C LEU A 95 -0.34 -32.58 15.41
N PRO A 96 0.82 -33.23 15.17
CA PRO A 96 1.43 -33.28 13.85
C PRO A 96 0.58 -34.10 12.85
N PHE A 97 0.55 -33.70 11.58
CA PHE A 97 -0.20 -34.41 10.53
C PHE A 97 0.47 -35.76 10.19
N LYS A 98 0.02 -36.81 10.88
CA LYS A 98 0.53 -38.18 10.77
C LYS A 98 -0.58 -39.15 10.32
N PRO A 99 -0.33 -40.05 9.34
CA PRO A 99 -1.31 -41.05 8.91
C PRO A 99 -1.90 -41.86 10.06
N GLU A 100 -1.08 -42.19 11.06
CA GLU A 100 -1.43 -43.01 12.22
C GLU A 100 -2.59 -42.39 13.03
N PHE A 101 -2.60 -41.07 13.25
CA PHE A 101 -3.72 -40.40 13.94
C PHE A 101 -5.02 -40.46 13.14
N LYS A 102 -4.94 -40.40 11.81
CA LYS A 102 -6.11 -40.53 10.95
C LYS A 102 -6.70 -41.94 11.00
N GLU A 103 -5.85 -42.98 10.99
CA GLU A 103 -6.31 -44.36 11.20
C GLU A 103 -6.96 -44.56 12.58
N VAL A 104 -6.48 -43.87 13.63
CA VAL A 104 -7.09 -43.92 14.97
C VAL A 104 -8.46 -43.24 14.98
N VAL A 105 -8.62 -42.10 14.29
CA VAL A 105 -9.92 -41.43 14.14
C VAL A 105 -10.90 -42.29 13.32
N GLU A 106 -10.45 -42.88 12.22
CA GLU A 106 -11.23 -43.84 11.41
C GLU A 106 -11.64 -45.08 12.26
N PHE A 107 -10.72 -45.63 13.05
CA PHE A 107 -10.98 -46.72 14.01
C PHE A 107 -12.05 -46.36 15.05
N LEU A 108 -11.91 -45.23 15.74
CA LEU A 108 -12.84 -44.79 16.78
C LEU A 108 -14.24 -44.59 16.19
N ARG A 109 -14.34 -43.89 15.05
CA ARG A 109 -15.62 -43.62 14.41
C ARG A 109 -16.34 -44.88 13.96
N ARG A 110 -15.63 -45.83 13.34
CA ARG A 110 -16.17 -47.14 12.94
C ARG A 110 -16.83 -47.86 14.13
N TYR A 111 -16.16 -47.87 15.28
CA TYR A 111 -16.67 -48.58 16.45
C TYR A 111 -17.70 -47.81 17.28
N ILE A 112 -17.70 -46.48 17.23
CA ILE A 112 -18.82 -45.65 17.69
C ILE A 112 -20.08 -45.93 16.84
N GLU A 113 -19.94 -45.95 15.51
CA GLU A 113 -21.07 -46.13 14.57
C GLU A 113 -21.70 -47.53 14.67
N THR A 114 -20.94 -48.55 15.10
CA THR A 114 -21.48 -49.88 15.47
C THR A 114 -22.02 -49.98 16.91
N GLY A 115 -22.02 -48.88 17.68
CA GLY A 115 -22.48 -48.84 19.07
C GLY A 115 -21.58 -49.53 20.10
N ARG A 116 -20.35 -49.92 19.71
CA ARG A 116 -19.38 -50.63 20.56
C ARG A 116 -18.48 -49.71 21.37
N ILE A 117 -18.31 -48.46 20.96
CA ILE A 117 -17.70 -47.40 21.77
C ILE A 117 -18.79 -46.42 22.15
N LYS A 118 -18.95 -46.17 23.46
CA LYS A 118 -19.90 -45.21 24.02
C LYS A 118 -19.18 -44.18 24.88
N ILE A 119 -19.61 -42.93 24.80
CA ILE A 119 -18.94 -41.80 25.43
C ILE A 119 -19.98 -40.94 26.16
N LYS A 120 -19.74 -40.68 27.45
CA LYS A 120 -20.59 -39.83 28.28
C LYS A 120 -19.80 -38.71 28.93
N LEU A 121 -20.43 -37.55 29.08
CA LEU A 121 -19.93 -36.40 29.83
C LEU A 121 -20.64 -36.25 31.17
N TYR A 122 -19.90 -36.34 32.28
CA TYR A 122 -20.44 -36.09 33.62
C TYR A 122 -20.31 -34.60 33.96
N LYS A 123 -21.43 -33.85 34.00
CA LYS A 123 -21.45 -32.38 34.18
C LYS A 123 -21.96 -31.87 35.54
N LYS A 124 -22.17 -32.75 36.53
CA LYS A 124 -22.77 -32.39 37.85
C LYS A 124 -21.77 -31.91 38.90
N SER A 125 -20.54 -32.38 38.84
CA SER A 125 -19.43 -31.95 39.70
C SER A 125 -18.11 -32.31 39.03
N PHE A 126 -16.99 -31.77 39.53
CA PHE A 126 -15.67 -32.21 39.08
C PHE A 126 -15.49 -33.74 39.25
N LEU A 127 -14.85 -34.38 38.28
CA LEU A 127 -14.53 -35.80 38.24
C LEU A 127 -13.01 -35.98 38.17
N HIS A 128 -12.35 -35.86 39.32
CA HIS A 128 -10.89 -36.03 39.41
C HIS A 128 -10.43 -37.51 39.53
N ALA A 129 -11.37 -38.45 39.66
CA ALA A 129 -11.07 -39.87 39.85
C ALA A 129 -10.78 -40.58 38.52
N LYS A 130 -9.75 -41.44 38.50
CA LYS A 130 -9.40 -42.27 37.34
C LYS A 130 -9.61 -43.73 37.71
N CYS A 131 -10.46 -44.40 36.96
CA CYS A 131 -10.81 -45.80 37.20
C CYS A 131 -10.93 -46.56 35.88
N TYR A 132 -10.27 -47.71 35.80
CA TYR A 132 -10.29 -48.60 34.65
C TYR A 132 -10.84 -49.94 35.11
N ILE A 133 -11.78 -50.50 34.36
CA ILE A 133 -12.39 -51.81 34.63
C ILE A 133 -12.30 -52.65 33.36
N LEU A 134 -11.55 -53.75 33.45
CA LEU A 134 -11.42 -54.75 32.41
C LEU A 134 -12.29 -55.95 32.78
N GLY A 135 -13.26 -56.26 31.93
CA GLY A 135 -14.24 -57.34 32.09
C GLY A 135 -15.66 -56.85 32.39
N ALA A 136 -16.65 -57.67 32.04
CA ALA A 136 -18.06 -57.49 32.38
C ALA A 136 -18.37 -57.97 33.82
N GLU A 137 -19.61 -57.75 34.29
CA GLU A 137 -20.06 -58.15 35.64
C GLU A 137 -19.92 -59.67 35.89
N THR A 138 -20.17 -60.47 34.86
CA THR A 138 -20.09 -61.94 34.90
C THR A 138 -18.69 -62.50 34.63
N GLU A 139 -17.68 -61.64 34.43
CA GLU A 139 -16.31 -62.03 34.10
C GLU A 139 -15.37 -61.87 35.31
N ASN A 140 -14.17 -62.47 35.22
CA ASN A 140 -13.12 -62.32 36.23
C ASN A 140 -12.44 -60.93 36.11
N ALA A 141 -13.21 -59.86 36.36
CA ALA A 141 -12.81 -58.50 36.10
C ALA A 141 -11.60 -58.02 36.92
N ILE A 142 -10.81 -57.13 36.32
CA ILE A 142 -9.66 -56.44 36.91
C ILE A 142 -10.00 -54.95 37.05
N GLY A 143 -9.73 -54.38 38.22
CA GLY A 143 -9.90 -52.96 38.51
C GLY A 143 -8.56 -52.25 38.64
N ILE A 144 -8.47 -51.02 38.14
CA ILE A 144 -7.34 -50.12 38.37
C ILE A 144 -7.90 -48.79 38.89
N ILE A 145 -7.35 -48.27 39.99
CA ILE A 145 -7.63 -46.92 40.51
C ILE A 145 -6.30 -46.20 40.76
N GLY A 146 -6.22 -44.94 40.37
CA GLY A 146 -5.00 -44.15 40.59
C GLY A 146 -5.06 -42.74 40.04
N SER A 147 -3.89 -42.21 39.71
CA SER A 147 -3.70 -40.85 39.19
C SER A 147 -3.68 -40.75 37.65
N SER A 148 -3.44 -41.85 36.93
CA SER A 148 -3.30 -41.87 35.47
C SER A 148 -4.61 -41.53 34.73
N ASN A 149 -4.68 -40.35 34.10
CA ASN A 149 -5.69 -40.06 33.08
C ASN A 149 -5.50 -40.91 31.82
N PHE A 150 -6.55 -41.03 31.01
CA PHE A 150 -6.51 -41.63 29.67
C PHE A 150 -5.82 -40.69 28.67
N THR A 151 -4.55 -40.39 28.93
CA THR A 151 -3.68 -39.51 28.14
C THR A 151 -2.34 -40.19 27.91
N ARG A 152 -1.64 -39.87 26.82
CA ARG A 152 -0.35 -40.52 26.52
C ARG A 152 0.65 -40.36 27.66
N ASN A 153 0.67 -39.19 28.29
CA ASN A 153 1.51 -38.93 29.46
C ASN A 153 1.06 -39.73 30.68
N GLY A 154 -0.25 -39.84 30.96
CA GLY A 154 -0.77 -40.64 32.07
C GLY A 154 -0.52 -42.16 31.93
N LEU A 155 -0.43 -42.66 30.69
CA LEU A 155 -0.24 -44.09 30.41
C LEU A 155 1.24 -44.53 30.27
N LEU A 156 2.16 -43.60 29.94
CA LEU A 156 3.56 -43.92 29.60
C LEU A 156 4.63 -43.03 30.24
N GLY A 157 4.34 -41.75 30.52
CA GLY A 157 5.37 -40.72 30.68
C GLY A 157 5.46 -40.05 32.06
N ASN A 158 4.32 -39.80 32.70
CA ASN A 158 4.27 -39.25 34.06
C ASN A 158 4.65 -40.32 35.08
N THR A 159 5.29 -39.93 36.18
CA THR A 159 5.35 -40.74 37.40
C THR A 159 3.97 -40.75 38.02
N GLU A 160 3.25 -41.85 37.87
CA GLU A 160 1.87 -42.02 38.34
C GLU A 160 1.85 -42.99 39.53
N LEU A 161 0.69 -43.17 40.17
CA LEU A 161 0.49 -44.22 41.15
C LEU A 161 -0.89 -44.83 40.98
N ASN A 162 -0.94 -46.09 40.54
CA ASN A 162 -2.17 -46.83 40.33
C ASN A 162 -2.11 -48.18 41.04
N ASP A 163 -3.14 -48.49 41.82
CA ASP A 163 -3.35 -49.79 42.47
C ASP A 163 -4.19 -50.70 41.57
N VAL A 164 -3.84 -51.98 41.52
CA VAL A 164 -4.47 -52.99 40.65
C VAL A 164 -5.10 -54.09 41.49
N GLU A 165 -6.42 -54.22 41.40
CA GLU A 165 -7.17 -55.31 42.02
C GLU A 165 -7.54 -56.38 40.99
N TYR A 166 -7.11 -57.61 41.28
CA TYR A 166 -7.30 -58.80 40.45
C TYR A 166 -8.42 -59.71 40.99
N ASP A 167 -8.89 -59.49 42.23
CA ASP A 167 -10.05 -60.21 42.76
C ASP A 167 -11.35 -59.63 42.22
N HIS A 168 -11.88 -60.25 41.16
CA HIS A 168 -13.15 -59.88 40.54
C HIS A 168 -14.32 -59.75 41.54
N ARG A 169 -14.28 -60.46 42.67
CA ARG A 169 -15.32 -60.38 43.71
C ARG A 169 -15.31 -59.04 44.43
N ILE A 170 -14.18 -58.34 44.44
CA ILE A 170 -14.02 -56.97 44.95
C ILE A 170 -14.37 -55.98 43.84
N VAL A 171 -13.90 -56.19 42.61
CA VAL A 171 -14.12 -55.30 41.46
C VAL A 171 -15.59 -55.21 41.04
N ASN A 172 -16.29 -56.35 40.99
CA ASN A 172 -17.69 -56.46 40.56
C ASN A 172 -18.71 -56.46 41.71
N TYR A 173 -18.30 -56.27 42.98
CA TYR A 173 -19.21 -56.27 44.11
C TYR A 173 -20.32 -55.21 43.99
N LEU A 174 -21.58 -55.57 44.20
CA LEU A 174 -22.69 -54.63 44.19
C LEU A 174 -23.23 -54.44 45.62
N PRO A 175 -23.12 -53.23 46.22
CA PRO A 175 -23.67 -52.95 47.54
C PRO A 175 -25.20 -52.97 47.50
N LYS A 176 -25.82 -53.62 48.50
CA LYS A 176 -27.28 -53.78 48.63
C LYS A 176 -27.92 -52.65 49.44
N ASN A 177 -27.12 -51.86 50.14
CA ASN A 177 -27.53 -50.75 51.00
C ASN A 177 -26.36 -49.80 51.23
N GLU A 178 -26.66 -48.54 51.57
CA GLU A 178 -25.70 -47.42 51.62
C GLU A 178 -24.60 -47.55 52.70
N THR A 179 -24.72 -48.54 53.59
CA THR A 179 -23.74 -48.86 54.63
C THR A 179 -22.65 -49.84 54.17
N GLN A 180 -22.66 -50.25 52.90
CA GLN A 180 -21.67 -51.18 52.33
C GLN A 180 -20.72 -50.42 51.39
N ASP A 181 -19.42 -50.73 51.48
CA ASP A 181 -18.41 -50.05 50.68
C ASP A 181 -18.64 -50.23 49.16
N PRO A 182 -18.44 -49.18 48.36
CA PRO A 182 -18.56 -49.27 46.91
C PRO A 182 -17.37 -50.02 46.30
N SER A 183 -17.66 -50.89 45.33
CA SER A 183 -16.68 -51.41 44.39
C SER A 183 -16.38 -50.44 43.25
N HIS A 184 -15.29 -50.72 42.53
CA HIS A 184 -14.97 -50.17 41.22
C HIS A 184 -16.21 -50.12 40.30
N ARG A 185 -16.89 -51.25 40.07
CA ARG A 185 -18.06 -51.32 39.17
C ARG A 185 -19.24 -50.52 39.71
N SER A 186 -19.59 -50.68 40.98
CA SER A 186 -20.74 -49.98 41.56
C SER A 186 -20.57 -48.45 41.56
N TRP A 187 -19.32 -47.98 41.73
CA TRP A 187 -18.97 -46.57 41.60
C TRP A 187 -19.07 -46.09 40.14
N PHE A 188 -18.51 -46.84 39.18
CA PHE A 188 -18.58 -46.49 37.76
C PHE A 188 -20.03 -46.46 37.25
N GLU A 189 -20.82 -47.50 37.53
CA GLU A 189 -22.23 -47.58 37.09
C GLU A 189 -23.10 -46.49 37.73
N LYS A 190 -22.81 -46.10 38.99
CA LYS A 190 -23.52 -44.99 39.64
C LYS A 190 -23.33 -43.67 38.90
N LEU A 191 -22.11 -43.39 38.41
CA LEU A 191 -21.84 -42.19 37.63
C LEU A 191 -22.33 -42.32 36.18
N TRP A 192 -22.10 -43.47 35.53
CA TRP A 192 -22.51 -43.73 34.15
C TRP A 192 -24.03 -43.59 33.94
N ASN A 193 -24.82 -43.96 34.95
CA ASN A 193 -26.29 -43.92 34.92
C ASN A 193 -26.90 -42.72 35.67
N ASP A 194 -26.10 -41.76 36.15
CA ASP A 194 -26.61 -40.50 36.71
C ASP A 194 -27.28 -39.66 35.60
N GLU A 195 -28.38 -38.98 35.89
CA GLU A 195 -29.12 -38.13 34.93
C GLU A 195 -28.26 -36.98 34.37
N SER A 196 -27.20 -36.59 35.08
CA SER A 196 -26.22 -35.59 34.63
C SER A 196 -25.09 -36.12 33.75
N SER A 197 -25.06 -37.43 33.48
CA SER A 197 -24.12 -38.06 32.55
C SER A 197 -24.72 -38.10 31.15
N ILE A 198 -24.52 -37.00 30.42
CA ILE A 198 -25.04 -36.74 29.07
C ILE A 198 -24.38 -37.71 28.09
N ASP A 199 -25.17 -38.33 27.22
CA ASP A 199 -24.64 -39.11 26.09
C ASP A 199 -24.03 -38.15 25.06
N TRP A 200 -22.73 -38.30 24.82
CA TRP A 200 -21.95 -37.46 23.93
C TRP A 200 -21.41 -38.26 22.73
N THR A 201 -21.89 -39.49 22.55
CA THR A 201 -21.34 -40.47 21.58
C THR A 201 -21.42 -39.97 20.13
N GLU A 202 -22.59 -39.49 19.69
CA GLU A 202 -22.79 -38.99 18.32
C GLU A 202 -22.15 -37.61 18.10
N GLU A 203 -22.23 -36.74 19.10
CA GLU A 203 -21.65 -35.41 19.05
C GLU A 203 -20.11 -35.49 19.00
N PHE A 204 -19.49 -36.34 19.81
CA PHE A 204 -18.04 -36.64 19.72
C PHE A 204 -17.63 -37.19 18.35
N LYS A 205 -18.45 -38.06 17.74
CA LYS A 205 -18.20 -38.59 16.39
C LYS A 205 -18.21 -37.48 15.32
N ILE A 206 -19.07 -36.48 15.46
CA ILE A 206 -19.25 -35.39 14.48
C ILE A 206 -18.34 -34.21 14.81
N GLU A 207 -18.49 -33.57 15.97
CA GLU A 207 -17.84 -32.32 16.35
C GLU A 207 -16.37 -32.48 16.76
N ILE A 208 -16.00 -33.58 17.43
CA ILE A 208 -14.60 -33.82 17.82
C ILE A 208 -13.88 -34.58 16.71
N LEU A 209 -14.24 -35.84 16.49
CA LEU A 209 -13.56 -36.71 15.54
C LEU A 209 -13.81 -36.28 14.09
N GLY A 210 -15.05 -35.98 13.74
CA GLY A 210 -15.47 -35.67 12.38
C GLY A 210 -15.03 -34.30 11.87
N LEU A 211 -15.07 -33.28 12.73
CA LEU A 211 -14.64 -31.91 12.44
C LEU A 211 -13.16 -31.62 12.72
N SER A 212 -12.42 -32.53 13.37
CA SER A 212 -10.95 -32.45 13.42
C SER A 212 -10.27 -32.50 12.04
N LYS A 213 -9.02 -32.05 11.97
CA LYS A 213 -8.14 -32.15 10.80
C LYS A 213 -7.81 -33.59 10.36
N PHE A 214 -8.04 -34.57 11.23
CA PHE A 214 -7.90 -36.00 10.92
C PHE A 214 -9.21 -36.64 10.43
N GLY A 215 -10.34 -35.95 10.59
CA GLY A 215 -11.68 -36.42 10.24
C GLY A 215 -11.94 -36.52 8.72
N ASN A 216 -13.21 -36.82 8.39
CA ASN A 216 -13.68 -37.04 7.01
C ASN A 216 -14.90 -36.19 6.61
N LEU A 217 -15.31 -35.22 7.44
CA LEU A 217 -16.36 -34.26 7.09
C LEU A 217 -15.71 -33.01 6.47
N SER A 218 -16.49 -32.10 5.88
CA SER A 218 -16.04 -30.77 5.45
C SER A 218 -17.15 -29.74 5.69
N TYR A 219 -16.81 -28.45 5.55
CA TYR A 219 -17.78 -27.36 5.63
C TYR A 219 -18.43 -27.11 4.26
N SER A 220 -19.62 -26.50 4.26
CA SER A 220 -20.29 -26.12 3.00
C SER A 220 -19.55 -24.97 2.28
N PRO A 221 -19.71 -24.81 0.94
CA PRO A 221 -19.11 -23.70 0.22
C PRO A 221 -19.49 -22.34 0.82
N PHE A 222 -20.77 -22.19 1.20
CA PHE A 222 -21.30 -20.98 1.80
C PHE A 222 -20.69 -20.67 3.18
N GLU A 223 -20.51 -21.68 4.03
CA GLU A 223 -19.87 -21.47 5.35
C GLU A 223 -18.40 -21.07 5.21
N LEU A 224 -17.67 -21.67 4.25
CA LEU A 224 -16.29 -21.24 3.95
C LEU A 224 -16.27 -19.82 3.35
N TYR A 225 -17.17 -19.50 2.42
CA TYR A 225 -17.31 -18.17 1.85
C TYR A 225 -17.51 -17.11 2.94
N ILE A 226 -18.52 -17.28 3.80
CA ILE A 226 -18.80 -16.35 4.89
C ILE A 226 -17.63 -16.28 5.89
N LYS A 227 -16.95 -17.39 6.19
CA LYS A 227 -15.73 -17.38 7.02
C LYS A 227 -14.58 -16.58 6.38
N ILE A 228 -14.31 -16.77 5.09
CA ILE A 228 -13.29 -15.99 4.38
C ILE A 228 -13.66 -14.51 4.38
N LEU A 229 -14.92 -14.17 4.12
CA LEU A 229 -15.39 -12.78 4.23
C LEU A 229 -15.21 -12.22 5.65
N TYR A 230 -15.44 -13.05 6.68
CA TYR A 230 -15.26 -12.66 8.07
C TYR A 230 -13.79 -12.39 8.41
N GLU A 231 -12.84 -13.18 7.91
CA GLU A 231 -11.40 -12.88 8.03
C GLU A 231 -10.98 -11.61 7.27
N ILE A 232 -11.70 -11.24 6.19
CA ILE A 232 -11.37 -10.07 5.38
C ILE A 232 -11.98 -8.77 5.97
N TYR A 233 -13.25 -8.79 6.36
CA TYR A 233 -14.06 -7.61 6.73
C TYR A 233 -14.72 -7.68 8.12
N GLY A 234 -14.70 -8.83 8.80
CA GLY A 234 -15.48 -9.09 10.02
C GLY A 234 -15.18 -8.13 11.17
N ASP A 235 -13.89 -7.89 11.46
CA ASP A 235 -13.45 -6.92 12.49
C ASP A 235 -14.07 -5.52 12.26
N ASP A 236 -14.03 -5.02 11.02
CA ASP A 236 -14.50 -3.67 10.69
C ASP A 236 -16.04 -3.58 10.73
N ILE A 237 -16.75 -4.63 10.28
CA ILE A 237 -18.22 -4.71 10.33
C ILE A 237 -18.70 -4.82 11.77
N GLU A 238 -18.09 -5.65 12.61
CA GLU A 238 -18.46 -5.77 14.04
C GLU A 238 -18.26 -4.43 14.77
N ILE A 239 -17.15 -3.73 14.54
CA ILE A 239 -16.93 -2.40 15.14
C ILE A 239 -17.99 -1.40 14.64
N GLU A 240 -18.37 -1.45 13.36
CA GLU A 240 -19.38 -0.55 12.81
C GLU A 240 -20.82 -0.86 13.31
N GLU A 241 -21.20 -2.13 13.44
CA GLU A 241 -22.53 -2.49 13.98
C GLU A 241 -22.63 -2.16 15.48
N ASN A 242 -21.55 -2.32 16.25
CA ASN A 242 -21.49 -1.80 17.62
C ASN A 242 -21.61 -0.27 17.67
N LEU A 243 -20.92 0.46 16.78
CA LEU A 243 -21.06 1.92 16.61
C LEU A 243 -22.46 2.37 16.16
N ARG A 244 -23.27 1.49 15.55
CA ARG A 244 -24.68 1.76 15.21
C ARG A 244 -25.63 1.49 16.38
N ALA A 245 -25.26 0.60 17.30
CA ALA A 245 -26.03 0.27 18.50
C ALA A 245 -25.74 1.20 19.69
N GLU A 246 -24.54 1.79 19.75
CA GLU A 246 -24.21 2.87 20.69
C GLU A 246 -25.10 4.09 20.42
N THR A 247 -25.94 4.47 21.39
CA THR A 247 -26.60 5.79 21.37
C THR A 247 -25.53 6.87 21.51
N PHE A 248 -25.18 7.53 20.41
CA PHE A 248 -24.28 8.69 20.43
C PHE A 248 -24.78 9.72 21.45
N PHE A 249 -23.84 10.27 22.23
CA PHE A 249 -24.10 11.49 23.00
C PHE A 249 -24.54 12.61 22.05
N GLU A 250 -25.32 13.58 22.54
CA GLU A 250 -25.73 14.75 21.76
C GLU A 250 -24.51 15.42 21.12
N THR A 251 -24.42 15.30 19.79
CA THR A 251 -23.30 15.82 19.00
C THR A 251 -23.45 17.31 18.76
N ARG A 252 -22.32 18.00 18.70
CA ARG A 252 -22.24 19.42 18.31
C ARG A 252 -21.81 19.60 16.86
N VAL A 253 -21.82 18.53 16.08
CA VAL A 253 -21.45 18.52 14.66
C VAL A 253 -22.63 17.96 13.87
N ASP A 254 -23.41 18.85 13.27
CA ASP A 254 -24.41 18.45 12.27
C ASP A 254 -23.69 17.95 11.01
N LEU A 255 -24.14 16.80 10.49
CA LEU A 255 -23.56 16.10 9.35
C LEU A 255 -24.66 15.57 8.45
N THR A 256 -24.38 15.51 7.16
CA THR A 256 -25.27 14.86 6.19
C THR A 256 -25.22 13.33 6.39
N LEU A 257 -26.28 12.61 5.98
CA LEU A 257 -26.36 11.14 6.11
C LEU A 257 -25.13 10.41 5.56
N PHE A 258 -24.62 10.83 4.40
CA PHE A 258 -23.40 10.23 3.85
C PHE A 258 -22.17 10.56 4.70
N GLN A 259 -22.02 11.79 5.22
CA GLN A 259 -20.89 12.15 6.08
C GLN A 259 -20.89 11.33 7.38
N GLU A 260 -22.05 11.04 7.97
CA GLU A 260 -22.14 10.15 9.13
C GLU A 260 -21.63 8.74 8.82
N GLU A 261 -22.02 8.16 7.68
CA GLU A 261 -21.52 6.84 7.28
C GLU A 261 -20.01 6.84 7.01
N SER A 262 -19.49 7.89 6.36
CA SER A 262 -18.04 8.05 6.18
C SER A 262 -17.33 8.09 7.54
N VAL A 263 -17.88 8.85 8.51
CA VAL A 263 -17.36 8.91 9.89
C VAL A 263 -17.41 7.54 10.58
N LYS A 264 -18.49 6.76 10.42
CA LYS A 264 -18.60 5.40 10.98
C LYS A 264 -17.51 4.47 10.40
N LYS A 265 -17.31 4.46 9.07
CA LYS A 265 -16.21 3.71 8.42
C LYS A 265 -14.82 4.18 8.89
N VAL A 266 -14.59 5.50 9.04
CA VAL A 266 -13.34 6.06 9.58
C VAL A 266 -13.10 5.61 11.04
N LEU A 267 -14.11 5.70 11.90
CA LEU A 267 -14.01 5.30 13.31
C LEU A 267 -13.73 3.80 13.46
N ALA A 268 -14.34 2.95 12.63
CA ALA A 268 -14.06 1.51 12.62
C ALA A 268 -12.57 1.23 12.39
N ARG A 269 -11.99 1.78 11.31
CA ARG A 269 -10.58 1.58 10.94
C ARG A 269 -9.58 2.20 11.93
N LEU A 270 -9.95 3.31 12.57
CA LEU A 270 -9.15 3.91 13.65
C LEU A 270 -9.29 3.15 14.98
N ARG A 271 -10.40 2.45 15.23
CA ARG A 271 -10.60 1.59 16.42
C ARG A 271 -10.03 0.18 16.23
N ASN A 272 -9.94 -0.32 14.99
CA ASN A 272 -9.35 -1.62 14.66
C ASN A 272 -7.85 -1.66 15.06
N PRO A 273 -7.43 -2.56 15.97
CA PRO A 273 -6.06 -2.60 16.48
C PRO A 273 -5.03 -3.10 15.46
N LYS A 274 -5.45 -3.86 14.43
CA LYS A 274 -4.58 -4.29 13.32
C LYS A 274 -4.31 -3.13 12.36
N ILE A 275 -5.28 -2.22 12.17
CA ILE A 275 -5.19 -1.12 11.20
C ILE A 275 -4.73 0.17 11.86
N GLY A 276 -5.49 0.73 12.81
CA GLY A 276 -5.14 1.93 13.58
C GLY A 276 -4.79 3.18 12.74
N MET A 277 -5.27 3.28 11.49
CA MET A 277 -5.10 4.46 10.64
C MET A 277 -6.26 4.58 9.65
N CYS A 278 -6.55 5.79 9.21
CA CYS A 278 -7.50 6.02 8.12
C CYS A 278 -7.10 7.25 7.31
N LEU A 279 -7.17 7.12 6.00
CA LEU A 279 -7.01 8.17 5.00
C LEU A 279 -8.40 8.53 4.47
N LEU A 280 -8.93 9.68 4.87
CA LEU A 280 -10.18 10.21 4.34
C LEU A 280 -9.91 10.94 3.03
N ALA A 281 -10.19 10.23 1.92
CA ALA A 281 -9.90 10.61 0.55
C ALA A 281 -11.13 11.04 -0.27
N ASP A 282 -12.29 11.22 0.38
CA ASP A 282 -13.50 11.82 -0.22
C ASP A 282 -13.19 13.06 -1.07
N SER A 283 -13.94 13.28 -2.16
CA SER A 283 -13.72 14.39 -3.09
C SER A 283 -13.54 15.77 -2.44
N VAL A 284 -12.90 16.71 -3.16
CA VAL A 284 -12.85 18.11 -2.74
C VAL A 284 -14.28 18.66 -2.61
N GLY A 285 -14.57 19.32 -1.48
CA GLY A 285 -15.85 19.94 -1.20
C GLY A 285 -16.88 19.07 -0.46
N LEU A 286 -16.63 17.76 -0.23
CA LEU A 286 -17.52 16.87 0.53
C LEU A 286 -17.49 17.05 2.07
N GLY A 287 -16.79 18.07 2.59
CA GLY A 287 -16.80 18.39 4.03
C GLY A 287 -15.87 17.56 4.92
N LYS A 288 -14.72 17.09 4.39
CA LYS A 288 -13.72 16.31 5.15
C LYS A 288 -13.35 16.91 6.52
N SER A 289 -13.21 18.23 6.62
CA SER A 289 -12.90 18.91 7.89
C SER A 289 -14.03 18.77 8.93
N PHE A 290 -15.29 18.70 8.51
CA PHE A 290 -16.44 18.44 9.40
C PHE A 290 -16.50 16.97 9.83
N MET A 291 -16.27 16.03 8.89
CA MET A 291 -16.15 14.60 9.22
C MET A 291 -15.01 14.35 10.22
N ALA A 292 -13.85 14.97 10.00
CA ALA A 292 -12.72 14.90 10.92
C ALA A 292 -13.00 15.61 12.25
N LYS A 293 -13.69 16.77 12.27
CA LYS A 293 -14.18 17.40 13.50
C LYS A 293 -15.07 16.46 14.31
N LYS A 294 -15.96 15.68 13.67
CA LYS A 294 -16.78 14.66 14.33
C LYS A 294 -15.93 13.50 14.88
N VAL A 295 -14.95 13.00 14.14
CA VAL A 295 -14.00 11.97 14.65
C VAL A 295 -13.20 12.49 15.85
N ILE A 296 -12.80 13.76 15.84
CA ILE A 296 -12.12 14.44 16.95
C ILE A 296 -13.06 14.62 18.17
N GLU A 297 -14.34 14.90 17.96
CA GLU A 297 -15.35 14.92 19.03
C GLU A 297 -15.47 13.53 19.69
N GLU A 298 -15.62 12.48 18.89
CA GLU A 298 -15.75 11.09 19.40
C GLU A 298 -14.52 10.60 20.15
N LEU A 299 -13.32 10.72 19.56
CA LEU A 299 -12.10 10.20 20.17
C LEU A 299 -11.50 11.17 21.19
N GLY A 300 -11.44 12.46 20.87
CA GLY A 300 -10.81 13.49 21.70
C GLY A 300 -11.68 13.97 22.86
N TYR A 301 -12.94 14.35 22.60
CA TYR A 301 -13.83 14.88 23.63
C TYR A 301 -14.48 13.76 24.47
N PHE A 302 -15.22 12.84 23.83
CA PHE A 302 -15.88 11.74 24.53
C PHE A 302 -14.89 10.65 24.99
N GLY A 303 -14.01 10.18 24.09
CA GLY A 303 -12.97 9.19 24.38
C GLY A 303 -11.79 9.70 25.24
N ARG A 304 -11.73 11.02 25.49
CA ARG A 304 -10.67 11.73 26.23
C ARG A 304 -9.26 11.42 25.73
N GLN A 305 -9.10 11.17 24.44
CA GLN A 305 -7.80 10.90 23.84
C GLN A 305 -7.00 12.20 23.64
N ASN A 306 -5.70 12.14 23.88
CA ASN A 306 -4.81 13.26 23.52
C ASN A 306 -4.69 13.38 22.00
N VAL A 307 -5.34 14.41 21.44
CA VAL A 307 -5.31 14.73 20.01
C VAL A 307 -4.15 15.67 19.71
N LEU A 308 -3.45 15.45 18.59
CA LEU A 308 -2.55 16.41 17.93
C LEU A 308 -3.06 16.67 16.52
N LEU A 309 -3.17 17.94 16.12
CA LEU A 309 -3.58 18.33 14.76
C LEU A 309 -2.45 19.03 14.03
N ILE A 310 -2.20 18.60 12.79
CA ILE A 310 -1.23 19.18 11.87
C ILE A 310 -2.00 19.62 10.62
N CYS A 311 -1.81 20.86 10.18
CA CYS A 311 -2.48 21.40 8.98
C CYS A 311 -1.58 22.40 8.22
N PRO A 312 -1.95 22.83 7.00
CA PRO A 312 -1.37 24.02 6.39
C PRO A 312 -1.54 25.24 7.29
N ALA A 313 -0.55 26.14 7.32
CA ALA A 313 -0.58 27.33 8.19
C ALA A 313 -1.82 28.21 7.97
N SER A 314 -2.37 28.24 6.75
CA SER A 314 -3.56 29.03 6.41
C SER A 314 -4.91 28.40 6.79
N LEU A 315 -4.92 27.21 7.39
CA LEU A 315 -6.10 26.53 7.95
C LEU A 315 -6.13 26.54 9.48
N ARG A 316 -5.13 27.14 10.14
CA ARG A 316 -4.99 27.14 11.60
C ARG A 316 -6.16 27.83 12.30
N GLU A 317 -6.56 29.01 11.84
CA GLU A 317 -7.68 29.78 12.40
C GLU A 317 -9.01 29.00 12.30
N ASP A 318 -9.25 28.34 11.16
CA ASP A 318 -10.44 27.52 10.91
C ASP A 318 -10.49 26.30 11.85
N TRP A 319 -9.36 25.59 12.01
CA TRP A 319 -9.26 24.47 12.95
C TRP A 319 -9.36 24.90 14.41
N GLU A 320 -8.76 26.03 14.81
CA GLU A 320 -8.93 26.58 16.15
C GLU A 320 -10.40 26.90 16.46
N ASN A 321 -11.20 27.32 15.46
CA ASN A 321 -12.63 27.56 15.62
C ASN A 321 -13.42 26.24 15.71
N HIS A 322 -13.16 25.27 14.82
CA HIS A 322 -13.78 23.94 14.89
C HIS A 322 -13.56 23.24 16.24
N LEU A 323 -12.37 23.36 16.83
CA LEU A 323 -12.07 22.78 18.15
C LEU A 323 -12.78 23.51 19.30
N LYS A 324 -12.91 24.85 19.23
CA LYS A 324 -13.67 25.64 20.21
C LYS A 324 -15.15 25.26 20.24
N GLU A 325 -15.76 25.03 19.08
CA GLU A 325 -17.17 24.62 18.94
C GLU A 325 -17.48 23.30 19.67
N ILE A 326 -16.58 22.30 19.56
CA ILE A 326 -16.67 21.04 20.33
C ILE A 326 -16.06 21.12 21.74
N SER A 327 -15.63 22.32 22.18
CA SER A 327 -14.98 22.58 23.48
C SER A 327 -13.76 21.69 23.76
N LEU A 328 -12.96 21.38 22.75
CA LEU A 328 -11.71 20.61 22.87
C LEU A 328 -10.48 21.53 22.78
N ASN A 329 -9.45 21.27 23.59
CA ASN A 329 -8.18 22.01 23.58
C ASN A 329 -7.01 21.10 23.11
N ALA A 330 -6.90 20.92 21.79
CA ALA A 330 -5.78 20.21 21.16
C ALA A 330 -4.70 21.20 20.66
N PRO A 331 -3.43 20.80 20.59
CA PRO A 331 -2.39 21.58 19.92
C PRO A 331 -2.59 21.51 18.40
N ILE A 332 -2.43 22.66 17.74
CA ILE A 332 -2.40 22.77 16.29
C ILE A 332 -1.01 23.31 15.90
N PHE A 333 -0.33 22.62 14.98
CA PHE A 333 0.95 23.05 14.43
C PHE A 333 0.92 23.01 12.89
N SER A 334 1.71 23.87 12.23
CA SER A 334 1.85 23.78 10.77
C SER A 334 2.90 22.74 10.36
N ILE A 335 2.73 22.16 9.17
CA ILE A 335 3.74 21.26 8.55
C ILE A 335 5.12 21.95 8.44
N THR A 336 5.14 23.28 8.27
CA THR A 336 6.34 24.10 8.22
C THR A 336 6.99 24.33 9.59
N GLU A 337 6.25 24.30 10.71
CA GLU A 337 6.86 24.33 12.06
C GLU A 337 7.73 23.08 12.30
N PHE A 338 7.34 21.92 11.76
CA PHE A 338 8.16 20.70 11.80
C PHE A 338 9.42 20.76 10.91
N ALA A 339 9.56 21.72 10.00
CA ALA A 339 10.78 21.86 9.18
C ALA A 339 11.94 22.55 9.95
N LEU A 340 11.61 23.29 11.02
CA LEU A 340 12.54 24.18 11.74
C LEU A 340 12.93 23.59 13.10
N GLU A 341 14.23 23.39 13.34
CA GLU A 341 14.76 22.81 14.59
C GLU A 341 14.25 23.53 15.85
N ASP A 342 14.38 24.86 15.93
CA ASP A 342 13.92 25.66 17.08
C ASP A 342 12.40 25.51 17.34
N SER A 343 11.60 25.23 16.31
CA SER A 343 10.15 25.03 16.44
C SER A 343 9.81 23.59 16.79
N PHE A 344 10.57 22.62 16.30
CA PHE A 344 10.40 21.22 16.66
C PHE A 344 10.70 20.95 18.14
N GLU A 345 11.75 21.58 18.69
CA GLU A 345 12.02 21.51 20.14
C GLU A 345 10.93 22.20 20.98
N ARG A 346 10.31 23.28 20.49
CA ARG A 346 9.10 23.86 21.12
C ARG A 346 7.92 22.87 21.10
N ILE A 347 7.72 22.16 20.00
CA ILE A 347 6.65 21.15 19.85
C ILE A 347 6.86 19.99 20.83
N LYS A 348 8.07 19.44 20.93
CA LYS A 348 8.43 18.40 21.91
C LYS A 348 8.07 18.83 23.34
N ASN A 349 8.44 20.05 23.73
CA ASN A 349 8.15 20.58 25.07
C ASN A 349 6.63 20.73 25.35
N ASP A 350 5.81 21.22 24.40
CA ASP A 350 4.35 21.30 24.60
C ASP A 350 3.72 19.91 24.75
N LEU A 351 4.15 18.95 23.93
CA LEU A 351 3.67 17.56 23.98
C LEU A 351 4.05 16.86 25.29
N MET A 352 5.24 17.11 25.83
CA MET A 352 5.64 16.64 27.16
C MET A 352 4.77 17.21 28.28
N LEU A 353 4.46 18.50 28.24
CA LEU A 353 3.54 19.14 29.19
C LEU A 353 2.11 18.59 29.09
N ARG A 354 1.69 18.09 27.92
CA ARG A 354 0.41 17.41 27.71
C ARG A 354 0.44 15.96 28.21
N LYS A 355 1.54 15.23 27.99
CA LYS A 355 1.78 13.88 28.55
C LYS A 355 1.62 13.88 30.07
N LEU A 356 2.27 14.83 30.76
CA LEU A 356 2.19 14.99 32.22
C LEU A 356 0.77 15.30 32.75
N LYS A 357 -0.12 15.83 31.90
CA LYS A 357 -1.54 16.08 32.22
C LYS A 357 -2.46 14.93 31.80
N SER A 358 -1.94 13.93 31.09
CA SER A 358 -2.70 12.78 30.60
C SER A 358 -2.92 11.74 31.69
N LYS A 359 -4.15 11.21 31.79
CA LYS A 359 -4.42 10.04 32.64
C LYS A 359 -3.82 8.74 32.09
N ARG A 360 -3.49 8.69 30.80
CA ARG A 360 -2.94 7.52 30.10
C ARG A 360 -1.44 7.64 29.80
N ASN A 361 -0.76 8.63 30.37
CA ASN A 361 0.69 8.89 30.20
C ASN A 361 1.19 8.95 28.73
N ASN A 362 0.31 9.19 27.76
CA ASN A 362 0.65 9.34 26.35
C ASN A 362 0.60 10.82 25.94
N ALA A 363 1.56 11.28 25.14
CA ALA A 363 1.52 12.65 24.61
C ALA A 363 0.51 12.76 23.47
N ILE A 364 0.40 11.71 22.64
CA ILE A 364 -0.47 11.63 21.46
C ILE A 364 -1.15 10.25 21.44
N GLU A 365 -2.46 10.23 21.26
CA GLU A 365 -3.28 9.03 21.02
C GLU A 365 -4.02 9.10 19.68
N LEU A 366 -4.36 10.30 19.22
CA LEU A 366 -4.92 10.57 17.89
C LEU A 366 -4.09 11.67 17.21
N LEU A 367 -3.50 11.35 16.06
CA LEU A 367 -2.88 12.30 15.16
C LEU A 367 -3.84 12.59 14.01
N VAL A 368 -4.16 13.86 13.77
CA VAL A 368 -4.92 14.32 12.60
C VAL A 368 -4.01 15.15 11.71
N ILE A 369 -3.87 14.76 10.44
CA ILE A 369 -3.08 15.48 9.44
C ILE A 369 -4.01 15.94 8.33
N ASP A 370 -4.26 17.25 8.25
CA ASP A 370 -4.97 17.87 7.14
C ASP A 370 -4.03 18.21 5.97
N GLU A 371 -4.53 18.06 4.75
CA GLU A 371 -3.77 18.09 3.49
C GLU A 371 -2.47 17.23 3.54
N SER A 372 -2.63 15.95 3.93
CA SER A 372 -1.53 14.99 4.17
C SER A 372 -0.59 14.76 2.97
N HIS A 373 -1.04 15.09 1.76
CA HIS A 373 -0.26 15.00 0.52
C HIS A 373 1.00 15.89 0.50
N ASN A 374 1.12 16.83 1.45
CA ASN A 374 2.33 17.64 1.66
C ASN A 374 3.46 16.82 2.32
N LEU A 375 3.14 15.78 3.09
CA LEU A 375 4.12 14.89 3.77
C LEU A 375 4.52 13.69 2.90
N LYS A 376 4.57 13.86 1.58
CA LYS A 376 4.90 12.79 0.61
C LYS A 376 6.40 12.51 0.43
N THR A 377 7.29 13.36 0.95
CA THR A 377 8.74 13.29 0.68
C THR A 377 9.55 12.94 1.94
N GLN A 378 10.07 11.71 2.01
CA GLN A 378 10.91 11.24 3.14
C GLN A 378 12.16 12.09 3.42
N ALA A 379 12.70 12.73 2.37
CA ALA A 379 13.88 13.57 2.50
C ALA A 379 13.61 14.92 3.21
N SER A 380 12.35 15.34 3.32
CA SER A 380 11.97 16.60 3.98
C SER A 380 12.21 16.54 5.49
N LYS A 381 12.64 17.66 6.09
CA LYS A 381 12.82 17.75 7.55
C LYS A 381 11.50 17.48 8.29
N SER A 382 10.38 18.04 7.81
CA SER A 382 9.05 17.83 8.41
C SER A 382 8.65 16.36 8.50
N PHE A 383 8.90 15.57 7.44
CA PHE A 383 8.62 14.13 7.48
C PHE A 383 9.48 13.41 8.50
N ARG A 384 10.79 13.71 8.56
CA ARG A 384 11.72 13.04 9.48
C ARG A 384 11.44 13.37 10.94
N HIS A 385 11.21 14.63 11.28
CA HIS A 385 10.90 15.08 12.63
C HIS A 385 9.54 14.54 13.11
N LEU A 386 8.54 14.48 12.22
CA LEU A 386 7.26 13.85 12.57
C LEU A 386 7.40 12.33 12.74
N LEU A 387 8.20 11.66 11.89
CA LEU A 387 8.50 10.25 12.03
C LEU A 387 9.23 9.94 13.34
N GLU A 388 10.28 10.71 13.68
CA GLU A 388 11.03 10.64 14.95
C GLU A 388 10.07 10.64 16.15
N LEU A 389 9.16 11.61 16.19
CA LEU A 389 8.17 11.79 17.26
C LEU A 389 7.12 10.66 17.33
N LEU A 390 6.78 10.02 16.21
CA LEU A 390 5.83 8.90 16.16
C LEU A 390 6.50 7.53 16.44
N SER A 391 7.82 7.42 16.23
CA SER A 391 8.63 6.26 16.58
C SER A 391 9.13 6.29 18.03
N ASP A 392 9.16 7.47 18.67
CA ASP A 392 9.67 7.66 20.02
C ASP A 392 8.64 7.32 21.12
N LYS A 393 9.00 6.33 21.93
CA LYS A 393 8.22 5.86 23.10
C LYS A 393 8.07 6.90 24.20
N GLU A 394 8.89 7.95 24.22
CA GLU A 394 8.74 9.05 25.15
C GLU A 394 7.48 9.89 24.84
N TYR A 395 7.02 9.95 23.59
CA TYR A 395 5.82 10.66 23.19
C TYR A 395 4.64 9.71 22.95
N CYS A 396 4.91 8.55 22.34
CA CYS A 396 3.93 7.56 21.92
C CYS A 396 4.26 6.17 22.54
N GLU A 397 3.69 5.83 23.70
CA GLU A 397 3.91 4.52 24.34
C GLU A 397 3.39 3.37 23.46
N GLN A 398 2.33 3.65 22.70
CA GLN A 398 1.79 2.83 21.62
C GLN A 398 1.70 3.69 20.36
N SER A 399 1.72 3.07 19.18
CA SER A 399 1.52 3.80 17.91
C SER A 399 0.16 4.52 17.93
N PRO A 400 0.12 5.85 17.74
CA PRO A 400 -1.13 6.59 17.82
C PRO A 400 -2.06 6.24 16.65
N LYS A 401 -3.34 6.48 16.83
CA LYS A 401 -4.33 6.41 15.74
C LYS A 401 -4.06 7.56 14.78
N VAL A 402 -3.94 7.31 13.48
CA VAL A 402 -3.60 8.37 12.51
C VAL A 402 -4.72 8.57 11.50
N LEU A 403 -5.34 9.74 11.54
CA LEU A 403 -6.32 10.22 10.55
C LEU A 403 -5.64 11.19 9.59
N MET A 404 -5.55 10.82 8.32
CA MET A 404 -5.04 11.67 7.25
C MET A 404 -6.19 12.17 6.39
N LEU A 405 -6.20 13.47 6.07
CA LEU A 405 -7.19 14.08 5.19
C LEU A 405 -6.48 14.53 3.91
N SER A 406 -6.89 14.00 2.76
CA SER A 406 -6.41 14.50 1.46
C SER A 406 -7.35 14.03 0.36
N ALA A 407 -7.92 14.97 -0.41
CA ALA A 407 -8.74 14.62 -1.58
C ALA A 407 -7.95 13.92 -2.69
N THR A 408 -6.62 13.97 -2.60
CA THR A 408 -5.67 13.58 -3.65
C THR A 408 -4.43 12.99 -2.96
N PRO A 409 -4.52 11.76 -2.42
CA PRO A 409 -3.43 11.17 -1.65
C PRO A 409 -2.21 10.79 -2.51
N VAL A 410 -2.40 10.64 -3.83
CA VAL A 410 -1.33 10.46 -4.82
C VAL A 410 -1.17 11.76 -5.62
N ASN A 411 0.06 12.24 -5.78
CA ASN A 411 0.35 13.60 -6.25
C ASN A 411 1.42 13.62 -7.38
N ASN A 412 2.42 12.74 -7.26
CA ASN A 412 3.44 12.44 -8.27
C ASN A 412 3.48 10.95 -8.65
N GLY A 413 3.00 10.06 -7.77
CA GLY A 413 2.89 8.61 -8.03
C GLY A 413 2.76 7.80 -6.75
N ILE A 414 2.53 6.49 -6.87
CA ILE A 414 2.13 5.60 -5.77
C ILE A 414 3.05 5.65 -4.53
N LYS A 415 4.33 5.96 -4.71
CA LYS A 415 5.31 6.15 -3.61
C LYS A 415 4.89 7.21 -2.59
N ASP A 416 4.13 8.22 -3.00
CA ASP A 416 3.58 9.25 -2.10
C ASP A 416 2.67 8.63 -1.03
N LEU A 417 1.94 7.57 -1.38
CA LEU A 417 1.05 6.85 -0.47
C LEU A 417 1.83 5.88 0.43
N ALA A 418 2.83 5.16 -0.11
CA ALA A 418 3.73 4.34 0.70
C ALA A 418 4.39 5.17 1.83
N ASN A 419 4.79 6.41 1.54
CA ASN A 419 5.34 7.33 2.53
C ASN A 419 4.31 7.76 3.60
N GLN A 420 3.06 8.00 3.21
CA GLN A 420 1.97 8.31 4.14
C GLN A 420 1.66 7.11 5.07
N ILE A 421 1.63 5.89 4.53
CA ILE A 421 1.44 4.66 5.31
C ILE A 421 2.60 4.48 6.32
N LEU A 422 3.84 4.63 5.86
CA LEU A 422 5.04 4.52 6.70
C LEU A 422 4.99 5.51 7.88
N LEU A 423 4.63 6.76 7.60
CA LEU A 423 4.48 7.81 8.60
C LEU A 423 3.37 7.48 9.61
N ALA A 424 2.21 7.02 9.12
CA ALA A 424 1.09 6.60 9.96
C ALA A 424 1.41 5.37 10.84
N LYS A 425 2.51 4.66 10.56
CA LYS A 425 2.96 3.45 11.28
C LYS A 425 4.36 3.58 11.86
N GLY A 426 4.82 4.81 12.14
CA GLY A 426 6.05 5.06 12.89
C GLY A 426 7.29 4.39 12.29
N GLY A 427 7.35 4.23 10.97
CA GLY A 427 8.50 3.64 10.26
C GLY A 427 8.40 2.14 9.98
N ASN A 428 7.29 1.47 10.32
CA ASN A 428 7.14 0.03 10.09
C ASN A 428 6.80 -0.32 8.63
N ASP A 429 7.83 -0.52 7.79
CA ASP A 429 7.68 -1.01 6.40
C ASP A 429 7.11 -2.44 6.32
N LYS A 430 7.18 -3.23 7.40
CA LYS A 430 6.61 -4.58 7.50
C LYS A 430 5.16 -4.60 8.01
N PHE A 431 4.50 -3.44 8.10
CA PHE A 431 3.17 -3.33 8.70
C PHE A 431 2.12 -4.26 8.04
N PHE A 432 2.17 -4.44 6.71
CA PHE A 432 1.28 -5.36 6.00
C PHE A 432 1.84 -6.78 5.84
N SER A 433 2.89 -7.16 6.57
CA SER A 433 3.44 -8.53 6.54
C SER A 433 2.42 -9.62 6.94
N PRO A 434 1.47 -9.40 7.87
CA PRO A 434 0.37 -10.35 8.14
C PRO A 434 -0.62 -10.55 6.97
N PHE A 435 -0.47 -9.79 5.88
CA PHE A 435 -1.28 -9.87 4.67
C PHE A 435 -0.39 -10.19 3.44
N GLY A 436 0.75 -10.84 3.66
CA GLY A 436 1.67 -11.27 2.60
C GLY A 436 2.56 -10.16 2.01
N ILE A 437 2.64 -8.97 2.63
CA ILE A 437 3.45 -7.84 2.13
C ILE A 437 4.63 -7.57 3.06
N GLU A 438 5.77 -8.20 2.78
CA GLU A 438 7.01 -8.07 3.57
C GLU A 438 7.59 -6.64 3.61
N SER A 439 7.37 -5.85 2.56
CA SER A 439 7.86 -4.49 2.42
C SER A 439 6.92 -3.67 1.52
N ILE A 440 6.40 -2.59 2.08
CA ILE A 440 5.52 -1.63 1.40
C ILE A 440 6.32 -0.91 0.31
N PHE A 441 7.57 -0.52 0.58
CA PHE A 441 8.40 0.14 -0.44
C PHE A 441 8.71 -0.74 -1.64
N ASN A 442 9.07 -2.00 -1.42
CA ASN A 442 9.36 -2.90 -2.52
C ASN A 442 8.11 -3.18 -3.35
N PHE A 443 6.96 -3.45 -2.70
CA PHE A 443 5.68 -3.66 -3.37
C PHE A 443 5.31 -2.45 -4.25
N PHE A 444 5.14 -1.26 -3.66
CA PHE A 444 4.76 -0.04 -4.39
C PHE A 444 5.78 0.36 -5.49
N ARG A 445 7.08 0.06 -5.30
CA ARG A 445 8.12 0.30 -6.31
C ARG A 445 7.98 -0.66 -7.49
N THR A 446 7.76 -1.95 -7.23
CA THR A 446 7.55 -2.96 -8.27
C THR A 446 6.31 -2.64 -9.07
N THR A 447 5.15 -2.43 -8.43
CA THR A 447 3.89 -2.04 -9.08
C THR A 447 4.06 -0.81 -9.98
N GLN A 448 4.73 0.24 -9.51
CA GLN A 448 4.99 1.43 -10.33
C GLN A 448 5.92 1.15 -11.53
N SER A 449 6.88 0.23 -11.40
CA SER A 449 7.78 -0.15 -12.50
C SER A 449 7.09 -1.06 -13.53
N GLU A 450 6.21 -1.96 -13.08
CA GLU A 450 5.42 -2.81 -13.96
C GLU A 450 4.40 -1.99 -14.75
N PHE A 451 3.72 -1.03 -14.11
CA PHE A 451 2.80 -0.14 -14.82
C PHE A 451 3.49 0.64 -15.94
N ARG A 452 4.70 1.17 -15.68
CA ARG A 452 5.50 1.87 -16.71
C ARG A 452 5.94 0.97 -17.87
N ARG A 453 6.04 -0.35 -17.66
CA ARG A 453 6.43 -1.33 -18.69
C ARG A 453 5.23 -1.84 -19.49
N ILE A 454 4.10 -2.05 -18.82
CA ILE A 454 2.93 -2.77 -19.37
C ILE A 454 1.84 -1.79 -19.85
N GLY A 455 1.69 -0.64 -19.20
CA GLY A 455 0.63 0.34 -19.49
C GLY A 455 -0.79 -0.08 -19.08
N SER A 456 -0.98 -1.28 -18.52
CA SER A 456 -2.28 -1.78 -18.06
C SER A 456 -2.61 -1.31 -16.63
N GLU A 457 -3.82 -0.80 -16.43
CA GLU A 457 -4.34 -0.43 -15.10
C GLU A 457 -4.50 -1.65 -14.17
N GLU A 458 -4.59 -2.88 -14.71
CA GLU A 458 -4.69 -4.13 -13.94
C GLU A 458 -3.51 -4.32 -12.97
N VAL A 459 -2.36 -3.69 -13.24
CA VAL A 459 -1.19 -3.68 -12.35
C VAL A 459 -1.53 -3.08 -10.97
N PHE A 460 -2.52 -2.17 -10.89
CA PHE A 460 -2.96 -1.58 -9.62
C PHE A 460 -3.94 -2.46 -8.82
N SER A 461 -4.43 -3.57 -9.38
CA SER A 461 -5.41 -4.46 -8.73
C SER A 461 -4.97 -4.93 -7.33
N GLU A 462 -3.67 -5.23 -7.18
CA GLU A 462 -3.08 -5.68 -5.91
C GLU A 462 -3.06 -4.60 -4.81
N LEU A 463 -3.19 -3.32 -5.17
CA LEU A 463 -3.24 -2.23 -4.19
C LEU A 463 -4.63 -2.09 -3.56
N TYR A 464 -5.71 -2.40 -4.29
CA TYR A 464 -7.06 -2.12 -3.83
C TYR A 464 -7.45 -2.76 -2.48
N PRO A 465 -7.10 -4.02 -2.15
CA PRO A 465 -7.39 -4.59 -0.82
C PRO A 465 -6.70 -3.84 0.33
N ILE A 466 -5.50 -3.31 0.08
CA ILE A 466 -4.75 -2.47 1.02
C ILE A 466 -5.45 -1.12 1.16
N LEU A 467 -5.77 -0.50 0.02
CA LEU A 467 -6.45 0.79 -0.05
C LEU A 467 -7.80 0.74 0.66
N ASN A 468 -8.64 -0.26 0.40
CA ASN A 468 -9.94 -0.41 1.03
C ASN A 468 -9.86 -0.49 2.55
N ARG A 469 -8.81 -1.10 3.12
CA ARG A 469 -8.62 -1.19 4.57
C ARG A 469 -8.16 0.12 5.20
N ILE A 470 -7.39 0.96 4.49
CA ILE A 470 -6.86 2.21 5.05
C ILE A 470 -7.55 3.49 4.56
N MET A 471 -8.34 3.46 3.49
CA MET A 471 -8.81 4.65 2.78
C MET A 471 -10.33 4.67 2.66
N VAL A 472 -10.99 5.69 3.23
CA VAL A 472 -12.40 5.98 2.97
C VAL A 472 -12.43 6.99 1.83
N LYS A 473 -12.97 6.60 0.67
CA LYS A 473 -13.17 7.49 -0.47
C LYS A 473 -14.60 7.40 -0.99
N ARG A 474 -15.24 8.55 -1.17
CA ARG A 474 -16.48 8.75 -1.91
C ARG A 474 -16.35 9.83 -2.97
N THR A 475 -16.99 9.62 -4.12
CA THR A 475 -17.03 10.60 -5.21
C THR A 475 -18.27 11.49 -5.11
N ARG A 476 -18.22 12.72 -5.67
CA ARG A 476 -19.42 13.57 -5.76
C ARG A 476 -20.55 12.91 -6.57
N HIS A 477 -20.22 12.10 -7.58
CA HIS A 477 -21.20 11.39 -8.41
C HIS A 477 -21.92 10.30 -7.61
N GLN A 478 -21.16 9.53 -6.82
CA GLN A 478 -21.68 8.53 -5.90
C GLN A 478 -22.64 9.16 -4.88
N VAL A 479 -22.25 10.28 -4.25
CA VAL A 479 -23.13 10.99 -3.29
C VAL A 479 -24.43 11.47 -3.95
N LYS A 480 -24.40 11.99 -5.20
CA LYS A 480 -25.62 12.35 -5.94
C LYS A 480 -26.55 11.17 -6.19
N LYS A 481 -25.99 9.99 -6.45
CA LYS A 481 -26.74 8.79 -6.84
C LYS A 481 -27.32 8.07 -5.62
N ASP A 482 -26.49 7.83 -4.61
CA ASP A 482 -26.84 7.00 -3.46
C ASP A 482 -27.59 7.80 -2.38
N PHE A 483 -27.42 9.12 -2.36
CA PHE A 483 -28.08 10.03 -1.42
C PHE A 483 -28.75 11.22 -2.15
N PRO A 484 -29.70 10.98 -3.08
CA PRO A 484 -30.28 12.02 -3.93
C PRO A 484 -31.10 13.06 -3.17
N ASP A 485 -31.52 12.75 -1.95
CA ASP A 485 -32.29 13.62 -1.04
C ASP A 485 -31.49 14.04 0.20
N ALA A 486 -30.16 13.95 0.17
CA ALA A 486 -29.33 14.46 1.26
C ALA A 486 -29.56 15.97 1.46
N THR A 487 -29.82 16.35 2.71
CA THR A 487 -29.97 17.74 3.14
C THR A 487 -28.81 18.18 4.03
N LEU A 488 -28.48 19.47 3.98
CA LEU A 488 -27.56 20.15 4.90
C LEU A 488 -28.32 21.33 5.51
N ASN A 489 -28.39 21.44 6.84
CA ASN A 489 -29.18 22.47 7.55
C ASN A 489 -30.66 22.56 7.11
N GLY A 490 -31.24 21.45 6.64
CA GLY A 490 -32.61 21.39 6.10
C GLY A 490 -32.77 21.79 4.63
N GLU A 491 -31.73 22.28 3.94
CA GLU A 491 -31.76 22.56 2.50
C GLU A 491 -31.19 21.37 1.70
N LYS A 492 -31.77 21.09 0.52
CA LYS A 492 -31.31 20.00 -0.35
C LYS A 492 -29.94 20.31 -0.95
N ILE A 493 -29.03 19.33 -0.90
CA ILE A 493 -27.67 19.50 -1.41
C ILE A 493 -27.67 19.60 -2.94
N ILE A 494 -27.08 20.69 -3.44
CA ILE A 494 -26.77 20.88 -4.86
C ILE A 494 -25.26 20.78 -5.03
N PHE A 495 -24.81 19.96 -5.98
CA PHE A 495 -23.44 20.04 -6.51
C PHE A 495 -23.49 20.57 -7.95
N PRO A 496 -22.89 21.73 -8.24
CA PRO A 496 -22.85 22.30 -9.57
C PRO A 496 -22.32 21.34 -10.63
N VAL A 497 -22.85 21.43 -11.85
CA VAL A 497 -22.26 20.81 -13.04
C VAL A 497 -21.03 21.61 -13.46
N GLU A 498 -19.90 20.95 -13.68
CA GLU A 498 -18.68 21.60 -14.15
C GLU A 498 -18.72 21.75 -15.68
N ASN A 499 -18.58 22.97 -16.18
CA ASN A 499 -18.42 23.28 -17.60
C ASN A 499 -17.01 23.86 -17.82
N LEU A 500 -16.17 23.10 -18.53
CA LEU A 500 -14.77 23.42 -18.76
C LEU A 500 -14.58 23.90 -20.20
N GLU A 501 -14.13 25.15 -20.35
CA GLU A 501 -13.92 25.81 -21.64
C GLU A 501 -12.42 26.15 -21.81
N ASN A 502 -11.78 25.61 -22.85
CA ASN A 502 -10.38 25.93 -23.16
C ASN A 502 -10.30 27.23 -23.99
N VAL A 503 -9.57 28.23 -23.48
CA VAL A 503 -9.34 29.52 -24.14
C VAL A 503 -7.98 29.49 -24.83
N LEU A 504 -7.98 29.53 -26.17
CA LEU A 504 -6.77 29.50 -27.00
C LEU A 504 -6.22 30.91 -27.27
N TYR A 505 -4.89 31.01 -27.37
CA TYR A 505 -4.16 32.21 -27.77
C TYR A 505 -2.92 31.85 -28.60
N GLU A 506 -2.55 32.73 -29.53
CA GLU A 506 -1.38 32.62 -30.42
C GLU A 506 -0.43 33.79 -30.07
N LEU A 507 0.84 33.51 -29.79
CA LEU A 507 1.89 34.53 -29.58
C LEU A 507 2.73 34.77 -30.83
N ASP A 508 2.58 33.93 -31.85
CA ASP A 508 3.39 33.98 -33.05
C ASP A 508 2.81 34.99 -34.05
N SER A 509 3.67 35.75 -34.71
CA SER A 509 3.25 36.71 -35.72
C SER A 509 4.32 36.88 -36.79
N LYS A 510 3.89 37.25 -38.01
CA LYS A 510 4.80 37.48 -39.14
C LYS A 510 5.91 38.50 -38.84
N ILE A 511 5.68 39.42 -37.90
CA ILE A 511 6.67 40.40 -37.45
C ILE A 511 7.74 39.72 -36.60
N ILE A 512 7.34 38.93 -35.60
CA ILE A 512 8.27 38.26 -34.68
C ILE A 512 9.07 37.17 -35.41
N ARG A 513 8.42 36.37 -36.29
CA ARG A 513 9.13 35.41 -37.16
C ARG A 513 10.23 36.06 -37.98
N LYS A 514 9.96 37.26 -38.52
CA LYS A 514 10.97 38.03 -39.26
C LYS A 514 12.13 38.47 -38.35
N VAL A 515 11.84 39.01 -37.17
CA VAL A 515 12.88 39.41 -36.20
C VAL A 515 13.77 38.20 -35.81
N ILE A 516 13.16 37.04 -35.55
CA ILE A 516 13.89 35.79 -35.26
C ILE A 516 14.76 35.37 -36.45
N SER A 517 14.21 35.41 -37.68
CA SER A 517 14.96 35.09 -38.91
C SER A 517 16.15 36.06 -39.10
N ASP A 518 15.94 37.37 -38.96
CA ASP A 518 16.97 38.41 -39.08
C ASP A 518 18.10 38.20 -38.04
N GLU A 519 17.78 37.90 -36.78
CA GLU A 519 18.79 37.62 -35.72
C GLU A 519 19.51 36.26 -35.92
N ILE A 520 18.81 35.19 -36.34
CA ILE A 520 19.44 33.89 -36.64
C ILE A 520 20.42 34.03 -37.82
N ASN A 521 20.07 34.80 -38.85
CA ASN A 521 20.97 35.12 -39.97
C ASN A 521 22.19 35.93 -39.50
N LEU A 522 22.02 36.87 -38.57
CA LEU A 522 23.13 37.61 -37.96
C LEU A 522 24.07 36.68 -37.16
N LEU A 523 23.52 35.70 -36.44
CA LEU A 523 24.29 34.70 -35.69
C LEU A 523 25.10 33.77 -36.60
N GLU A 524 24.59 33.40 -37.78
CA GLU A 524 25.33 32.59 -38.78
C GLU A 524 26.65 33.24 -39.14
N HIS A 525 26.61 34.54 -39.44
CA HIS A 525 27.77 35.32 -39.87
C HIS A 525 28.70 35.75 -38.74
N THR A 526 28.19 35.94 -37.52
CA THR A 526 28.98 36.47 -36.40
C THR A 526 29.49 35.40 -35.42
N LYS A 527 28.73 34.33 -35.15
CA LYS A 527 28.99 33.37 -34.06
C LYS A 527 28.59 31.94 -34.40
N SER A 528 29.31 31.32 -35.33
CA SER A 528 28.98 29.99 -35.89
C SER A 528 28.82 28.84 -34.86
N LYS A 529 29.43 28.92 -33.67
CA LYS A 529 29.19 27.96 -32.58
C LYS A 529 27.81 28.10 -31.95
N LEU A 530 27.36 29.34 -31.71
CA LEU A 530 26.05 29.61 -31.11
C LEU A 530 24.96 29.36 -32.15
N TYR A 531 25.17 29.78 -33.40
CA TYR A 531 24.29 29.46 -34.53
C TYR A 531 23.96 27.96 -34.61
N LYS A 532 24.99 27.09 -34.61
CA LYS A 532 24.80 25.62 -34.62
C LYS A 532 23.98 25.08 -33.46
N HIS A 533 23.95 25.74 -32.29
CA HIS A 533 23.10 25.33 -31.17
C HIS A 533 21.62 25.62 -31.44
N PHE A 534 21.31 26.72 -32.15
CA PHE A 534 19.95 27.06 -32.54
C PHE A 534 19.47 26.28 -33.78
N THR A 535 20.35 26.04 -34.77
CA THR A 535 19.97 25.49 -36.09
C THR A 535 20.19 23.99 -36.29
N ASN A 536 20.96 23.31 -35.42
CA ASN A 536 20.95 21.85 -35.44
C ASN A 536 19.70 21.33 -34.72
N ASP A 537 19.05 20.32 -35.32
CA ASP A 537 18.20 19.42 -34.56
C ASP A 537 19.04 18.72 -33.49
N LEU A 538 18.57 18.80 -32.25
CA LEU A 538 19.12 18.03 -31.13
C LEU A 538 18.44 16.66 -31.17
N THR A 539 18.84 15.82 -32.13
CA THR A 539 18.45 14.41 -32.14
C THR A 539 19.17 13.68 -31.00
N ASP A 540 18.45 13.51 -29.89
CA ASP A 540 18.53 12.36 -28.99
C ASP A 540 19.93 11.95 -28.48
N GLU A 541 20.54 12.81 -27.65
CA GLU A 541 21.72 12.45 -26.83
C GLU A 541 21.54 12.69 -25.31
N ASP A 542 20.33 12.46 -24.77
CA ASP A 542 20.14 12.34 -23.30
C ASP A 542 19.33 11.09 -22.84
N GLU A 543 18.90 10.19 -23.74
CA GLU A 543 18.34 8.88 -23.35
C GLU A 543 18.57 7.77 -24.41
N LEU A 544 19.55 6.90 -24.15
CA LEU A 544 19.65 5.46 -24.53
C LEU A 544 19.57 4.99 -26.01
N VAL A 545 20.68 5.16 -26.74
CA VAL A 545 21.41 4.14 -27.58
C VAL A 545 20.71 3.30 -28.68
N GLU A 546 19.42 2.91 -28.62
CA GLU A 546 18.88 1.88 -29.54
C GLU A 546 18.45 2.39 -30.94
N ASP A 547 18.04 3.65 -31.09
CA ASP A 547 17.55 4.18 -32.39
C ASP A 547 18.66 4.55 -33.40
N LYS A 548 19.94 4.49 -33.01
CA LYS A 548 21.06 4.98 -33.84
C LYS A 548 21.28 4.17 -35.13
N ILE A 549 20.82 2.92 -35.16
CA ILE A 549 20.96 2.00 -36.31
C ILE A 549 19.93 2.29 -37.41
N GLY A 550 18.71 2.72 -37.06
CA GLY A 550 17.66 3.05 -38.04
C GLY A 550 17.91 4.36 -38.82
N LEU A 551 18.61 5.30 -38.20
CA LEU A 551 18.91 6.62 -38.81
C LEU A 551 20.04 6.57 -39.85
N GLU A 552 21.01 5.66 -39.73
CA GLU A 552 22.12 5.56 -40.70
C GLU A 552 21.64 5.11 -42.10
N GLU A 553 20.54 4.35 -42.21
CA GLU A 553 19.90 4.06 -43.50
C GLU A 553 19.12 5.26 -44.06
N PHE A 554 18.57 6.13 -43.21
CA PHE A 554 17.71 7.25 -43.61
C PHE A 554 18.48 8.39 -44.30
N PHE A 555 19.75 8.62 -43.94
CA PHE A 555 20.57 9.72 -44.47
C PHE A 555 21.06 9.58 -45.93
N LYS A 556 20.55 8.62 -46.70
CA LYS A 556 20.93 8.38 -48.11
C LYS A 556 20.23 9.28 -49.15
N LEU A 557 19.56 10.37 -48.74
CA LEU A 557 18.78 11.25 -49.64
C LEU A 557 19.42 12.61 -49.93
N LYS A 558 19.17 13.13 -51.14
CA LYS A 558 19.93 14.22 -51.77
C LYS A 558 19.55 15.63 -51.29
N LYS A 559 20.54 16.52 -51.41
CA LYS A 559 20.67 17.96 -51.07
C LYS A 559 19.51 18.96 -51.30
N GLU A 560 18.32 18.59 -51.75
CA GLU A 560 17.30 19.58 -52.21
C GLU A 560 16.26 20.01 -51.14
N THR A 561 16.21 19.36 -49.97
CA THR A 561 15.11 19.55 -49.00
C THR A 561 15.25 20.74 -48.02
N ILE A 562 16.34 21.53 -48.09
CA ILE A 562 16.69 22.55 -47.08
C ILE A 562 15.60 23.64 -46.91
N LYS A 563 14.78 23.90 -47.93
CA LYS A 563 13.73 24.95 -47.88
C LYS A 563 12.47 24.59 -47.06
N LYS A 564 12.31 23.35 -46.60
CA LYS A 564 11.03 22.93 -45.96
C LYS A 564 10.98 23.10 -44.44
N HIS A 565 12.14 23.16 -43.76
CA HIS A 565 12.21 23.25 -42.30
C HIS A 565 12.43 24.67 -41.76
N GLN A 566 12.85 25.62 -42.59
CA GLN A 566 13.17 27.00 -42.18
C GLN A 566 12.01 27.66 -41.38
N THR A 567 10.76 27.39 -41.75
CA THR A 567 9.57 27.93 -41.08
C THR A 567 9.27 27.36 -39.69
N GLU A 568 9.86 26.23 -39.30
CA GLU A 568 9.70 25.67 -37.94
C GLU A 568 10.66 26.34 -36.95
N TYR A 569 11.87 26.70 -37.40
CA TYR A 569 12.88 27.42 -36.62
C TYR A 569 12.54 28.91 -36.40
N GLU A 570 11.69 29.49 -37.26
CA GLU A 570 11.20 30.88 -37.13
C GLU A 570 10.10 31.05 -36.07
N SER A 571 9.58 29.96 -35.47
CA SER A 571 8.58 30.03 -34.40
C SER A 571 9.17 30.61 -33.11
N VAL A 572 8.49 31.59 -32.52
CA VAL A 572 8.88 32.21 -31.23
C VAL A 572 9.07 31.16 -30.14
N TYR A 573 8.20 30.14 -30.12
CA TYR A 573 8.25 29.06 -29.14
C TYR A 573 9.49 28.17 -29.32
N HIS A 574 9.83 27.82 -30.56
CA HIS A 574 11.04 27.03 -30.87
C HIS A 574 12.32 27.82 -30.51
N PHE A 575 12.36 29.10 -30.87
CA PHE A 575 13.50 29.97 -30.57
C PHE A 575 13.74 30.11 -29.06
N ILE A 576 12.69 30.43 -28.29
CA ILE A 576 12.78 30.51 -26.82
C ILE A 576 13.16 29.15 -26.22
N ASP A 577 12.72 28.03 -26.81
CA ASP A 577 13.11 26.69 -26.36
C ASP A 577 14.61 26.42 -26.50
N LYS A 578 15.16 26.65 -27.70
CA LYS A 578 16.60 26.52 -27.96
C LYS A 578 17.42 27.48 -27.10
N ALA A 579 16.92 28.71 -26.88
CA ALA A 579 17.57 29.71 -26.04
C ALA A 579 17.67 29.24 -24.58
N ILE A 580 16.56 28.89 -23.93
CA ILE A 580 16.55 28.42 -22.52
C ILE A 580 17.36 27.12 -22.36
N LYS A 581 17.29 26.20 -23.34
CA LYS A 581 18.15 25.00 -23.34
C LYS A 581 19.63 25.34 -23.45
N GLY A 582 19.99 26.38 -24.21
CA GLY A 582 21.36 26.87 -24.39
C GLY A 582 22.00 27.48 -23.15
N LEU A 583 21.20 28.09 -22.26
CA LEU A 583 21.69 28.67 -21.00
C LEU A 583 22.43 27.63 -20.14
N LYS A 584 23.59 28.00 -19.62
CA LYS A 584 24.45 27.20 -18.74
C LYS A 584 24.16 27.44 -17.26
N LEU A 585 23.50 28.56 -16.94
CA LEU A 585 23.02 28.88 -15.60
C LEU A 585 24.14 28.86 -14.55
N VAL A 586 25.27 29.49 -14.90
CA VAL A 586 26.57 29.43 -14.19
C VAL A 586 26.50 29.71 -12.69
N PRO A 587 25.72 30.70 -12.21
CA PRO A 587 25.61 30.96 -10.77
C PRO A 587 25.09 29.76 -9.96
N TYR A 588 24.32 28.87 -10.61
CA TYR A 588 23.84 27.64 -10.01
C TYR A 588 24.79 26.46 -10.26
N SER A 589 25.38 26.37 -11.47
CA SER A 589 26.18 25.22 -11.92
C SER A 589 27.67 25.27 -11.59
N TYR A 590 28.27 26.38 -11.14
CA TYR A 590 29.74 26.54 -11.01
C TYR A 590 30.51 25.39 -10.31
N LEU A 591 29.91 24.63 -9.38
CA LEU A 591 30.54 23.45 -8.78
C LEU A 591 30.80 22.31 -9.78
N THR A 592 30.17 22.29 -10.97
CA THR A 592 30.52 21.33 -12.03
C THR A 592 31.95 21.56 -12.52
N GLU A 593 32.41 22.82 -12.52
CA GLU A 593 33.72 23.24 -13.03
C GLU A 593 34.83 23.23 -11.99
N LYS A 594 34.57 22.80 -10.75
CA LYS A 594 35.63 22.59 -9.74
C LYS A 594 36.53 21.42 -10.18
N LEU A 595 37.85 21.63 -10.18
CA LEU A 595 38.85 20.70 -10.74
C LEU A 595 39.05 19.45 -9.88
N LEU A 596 38.95 19.59 -8.56
CA LEU A 596 38.99 18.50 -7.59
C LEU A 596 37.77 18.58 -6.68
N LYS A 597 37.11 17.45 -6.47
CA LYS A 597 35.89 17.31 -5.65
C LYS A 597 36.06 16.12 -4.71
N ASN A 598 35.57 16.27 -3.48
CA ASN A 598 35.31 15.10 -2.62
C ASN A 598 33.90 14.53 -2.90
N SER A 599 33.53 13.45 -2.23
CA SER A 599 32.22 12.79 -2.37
C SER A 599 31.03 13.75 -2.18
N ASP A 600 31.15 14.66 -1.23
CA ASP A 600 30.06 15.55 -0.81
C ASP A 600 29.92 16.70 -1.81
N GLU A 601 31.04 17.22 -2.34
CA GLU A 601 31.08 18.22 -3.40
C GLU A 601 30.60 17.65 -4.74
N GLU A 602 30.86 16.37 -5.02
CA GLU A 602 30.33 15.69 -6.20
C GLU A 602 28.81 15.45 -6.09
N ALA A 603 28.31 15.05 -4.92
CA ALA A 603 26.88 15.01 -4.63
C ALA A 603 26.22 16.40 -4.77
N GLN A 604 26.86 17.45 -4.25
CA GLN A 604 26.39 18.83 -4.41
C GLN A 604 26.42 19.30 -5.87
N ALA A 605 27.44 18.94 -6.66
CA ALA A 605 27.53 19.28 -8.08
C ALA A 605 26.41 18.60 -8.89
N ASN A 606 26.08 17.34 -8.58
CA ASN A 606 24.95 16.64 -9.20
C ASN A 606 23.59 17.23 -8.78
N SER A 607 23.43 17.58 -7.49
CA SER A 607 22.25 18.32 -7.02
C SER A 607 22.07 19.66 -7.76
N ARG A 608 23.17 20.37 -8.06
CA ARG A 608 23.15 21.63 -8.81
C ARG A 608 22.89 21.47 -10.30
N LYS A 609 23.26 20.34 -10.92
CA LYS A 609 22.80 20.01 -12.28
C LYS A 609 21.28 19.84 -12.34
N ASN A 610 20.69 19.16 -11.35
CA ASN A 610 19.23 19.05 -11.26
C ASN A 610 18.58 20.42 -11.06
N LEU A 611 19.22 21.30 -10.28
CA LEU A 611 18.76 22.67 -10.05
C LEU A 611 18.70 23.51 -11.33
N THR A 612 19.70 23.43 -12.22
CA THR A 612 19.65 24.17 -13.49
C THR A 612 18.52 23.66 -14.40
N GLY A 613 18.23 22.36 -14.36
CA GLY A 613 17.04 21.79 -15.01
C GLY A 613 15.74 22.41 -14.49
N VAL A 614 15.58 22.52 -13.16
CA VAL A 614 14.42 23.19 -12.53
C VAL A 614 14.33 24.66 -12.98
N MET A 615 15.42 25.42 -12.91
CA MET A 615 15.42 26.84 -13.32
C MET A 615 15.00 27.03 -14.77
N LYS A 616 15.45 26.17 -15.70
CA LYS A 616 15.01 26.18 -17.10
C LYS A 616 13.52 25.94 -17.22
N VAL A 617 12.98 24.90 -16.57
CA VAL A 617 11.53 24.61 -16.57
C VAL A 617 10.74 25.79 -16.01
N THR A 618 11.19 26.44 -14.94
CA THR A 618 10.52 27.63 -14.40
C THR A 618 10.61 28.83 -15.35
N MET A 619 11.72 29.00 -16.09
CA MET A 619 11.84 30.03 -17.14
C MET A 619 10.80 29.81 -18.27
N PHE A 620 10.65 28.59 -18.79
CA PHE A 620 9.56 28.27 -19.73
C PHE A 620 8.18 28.55 -19.14
N LYS A 621 7.94 28.14 -17.89
CA LYS A 621 6.66 28.38 -17.22
C LYS A 621 6.37 29.87 -17.04
N SER A 622 7.38 30.70 -16.79
CA SER A 622 7.18 32.15 -16.75
C SER A 622 6.75 32.72 -18.11
N PHE A 623 7.25 32.16 -19.23
CA PHE A 623 6.85 32.57 -20.58
C PHE A 623 5.43 32.14 -20.93
N ASP A 624 5.06 30.90 -20.58
CA ASP A 624 3.69 30.39 -20.68
C ASP A 624 2.69 31.23 -19.85
N SER A 625 3.10 31.68 -18.66
CA SER A 625 2.27 32.53 -17.77
C SER A 625 2.04 33.93 -18.36
N SER A 626 3.09 34.71 -18.61
CA SER A 626 3.02 35.98 -19.36
C SER A 626 4.39 36.44 -19.86
N ILE A 627 4.40 37.16 -20.99
CA ILE A 627 5.61 37.79 -21.55
C ILE A 627 6.32 38.67 -20.51
N PHE A 628 5.55 39.44 -19.74
CA PHE A 628 6.06 40.30 -18.67
C PHE A 628 6.80 39.52 -17.57
N THR A 629 6.22 38.43 -17.08
CA THR A 629 6.84 37.59 -16.04
C THR A 629 8.13 36.93 -16.54
N PHE A 630 8.17 36.48 -17.79
CA PHE A 630 9.40 35.97 -18.40
C PHE A 630 10.46 37.06 -18.59
N SER A 631 10.10 38.21 -19.15
CA SER A 631 11.00 39.36 -19.32
C SER A 631 11.63 39.78 -17.98
N LYS A 632 10.82 39.91 -16.92
CA LYS A 632 11.30 40.20 -15.57
C LYS A 632 12.24 39.13 -15.00
N ARG A 633 11.99 37.85 -15.30
CA ARG A 633 12.87 36.75 -14.89
C ARG A 633 14.22 36.76 -15.61
N ILE A 634 14.22 37.08 -16.91
CA ILE A 634 15.44 37.26 -17.72
C ILE A 634 16.24 38.47 -17.21
N GLU A 635 15.58 39.61 -16.95
CA GLU A 635 16.22 40.81 -16.36
C GLU A 635 16.88 40.51 -15.00
N LYS A 636 16.18 39.77 -14.12
CA LYS A 636 16.72 39.34 -12.82
C LYS A 636 17.90 38.38 -12.98
N TYR A 637 17.83 37.42 -13.89
CA TYR A 637 18.92 36.49 -14.12
C TYR A 637 20.16 37.17 -14.71
N SER A 638 19.97 38.14 -15.63
CA SER A 638 21.05 38.99 -16.17
C SER A 638 21.80 39.72 -15.04
N LYS A 639 21.07 40.42 -14.16
CA LYS A 639 21.63 41.09 -12.98
C LYS A 639 22.32 40.13 -12.01
N TYR A 640 21.76 38.93 -11.80
CA TYR A 640 22.36 37.91 -10.94
C TYR A 640 23.66 37.34 -11.54
N LEU A 641 23.73 37.19 -12.86
CA LEU A 641 24.92 36.75 -13.60
C LEU A 641 26.05 37.78 -13.52
N GLU A 642 25.74 39.08 -13.69
CA GLU A 642 26.71 40.17 -13.52
C GLU A 642 27.26 40.24 -12.10
N GLN A 643 26.39 40.12 -11.08
CA GLN A 643 26.82 40.06 -9.69
C GLN A 643 27.67 38.82 -9.40
N PHE A 644 27.30 37.66 -9.93
CA PHE A 644 28.10 36.44 -9.80
C PHE A 644 29.49 36.60 -10.43
N GLU A 645 29.61 37.18 -11.63
CA GLU A 645 30.90 37.43 -12.28
C GLU A 645 31.81 38.33 -11.41
N LYS A 646 31.25 39.41 -10.86
CA LYS A 646 31.96 40.32 -9.94
C LYS A 646 32.39 39.60 -8.64
N LEU A 647 31.47 38.90 -7.98
CA LEU A 647 31.73 38.19 -6.72
C LEU A 647 32.81 37.11 -6.92
N PHE A 648 32.71 36.32 -7.99
CA PHE A 648 33.62 35.20 -8.27
C PHE A 648 35.01 35.66 -8.69
N PHE A 649 35.13 36.58 -9.67
CA PHE A 649 36.44 36.95 -10.23
C PHE A 649 37.13 38.14 -9.56
N VAL A 650 36.38 39.10 -9.01
CA VAL A 650 36.94 40.32 -8.40
C VAL A 650 37.04 40.19 -6.89
N GLU A 651 35.92 39.85 -6.23
CA GLU A 651 35.84 39.81 -4.77
C GLU A 651 36.28 38.44 -4.19
N LYS A 652 36.41 37.41 -5.03
CA LYS A 652 36.80 36.03 -4.67
C LYS A 652 35.91 35.40 -3.59
N ILE A 653 34.61 35.71 -3.63
CA ILE A 653 33.62 35.22 -2.69
C ILE A 653 32.40 34.62 -3.39
N LEU A 654 31.71 33.72 -2.71
CA LEU A 654 30.44 33.13 -3.17
C LEU A 654 29.40 33.09 -2.05
N VAL A 655 28.12 33.15 -2.43
CA VAL A 655 27.00 32.97 -1.50
C VAL A 655 27.09 31.59 -0.84
N LYS A 656 26.94 31.53 0.48
CA LYS A 656 26.97 30.27 1.25
C LYS A 656 25.99 29.25 0.66
N PRO A 657 26.41 27.98 0.40
CA PRO A 657 25.51 26.93 -0.10
C PRO A 657 24.26 26.75 0.78
N ALA A 658 24.39 26.91 2.10
CA ALA A 658 23.26 26.84 3.03
C ALA A 658 22.18 27.92 2.78
N ILE A 659 22.56 29.12 2.33
CA ILE A 659 21.61 30.21 2.00
C ILE A 659 20.84 29.85 0.73
N ILE A 660 21.54 29.37 -0.31
CA ILE A 660 20.90 28.90 -1.55
C ILE A 660 19.95 27.74 -1.24
N SER A 661 20.40 26.73 -0.49
CA SER A 661 19.55 25.60 -0.09
C SER A 661 18.31 26.03 0.70
N LYS A 662 18.43 27.06 1.55
CA LYS A 662 17.32 27.59 2.35
C LYS A 662 16.31 28.40 1.52
N ALA A 663 16.80 29.19 0.55
CA ALA A 663 15.96 29.84 -0.44
C ALA A 663 15.19 28.79 -1.29
N LEU A 664 15.84 27.68 -1.64
CA LEU A 664 15.21 26.58 -2.38
C LEU A 664 14.17 25.81 -1.56
N SER A 665 14.37 25.62 -0.26
CA SER A 665 13.28 25.10 0.60
C SER A 665 12.10 26.07 0.66
N ARG A 666 12.35 27.40 0.68
CA ARG A 666 11.27 28.40 0.66
C ARG A 666 10.47 28.41 -0.64
N THR A 667 11.03 27.99 -1.80
CA THR A 667 10.23 27.82 -3.02
C THR A 667 9.20 26.69 -2.97
N GLU A 668 9.26 25.77 -2.01
CA GLU A 668 8.18 24.79 -1.82
C GLU A 668 6.96 25.42 -1.12
N ASP A 669 7.21 26.36 -0.19
CA ASP A 669 6.17 27.09 0.58
C ASP A 669 5.64 28.34 -0.17
N GLU A 670 6.55 29.13 -0.76
CA GLU A 670 6.31 30.39 -1.49
C GLU A 670 6.44 30.15 -3.01
N SER A 671 5.69 29.16 -3.53
CA SER A 671 5.83 28.64 -4.91
C SER A 671 5.56 29.65 -6.04
N ASP A 672 4.98 30.81 -5.70
CA ASP A 672 4.67 31.93 -6.60
C ASP A 672 5.76 33.02 -6.66
N GLU A 673 6.75 32.97 -5.77
CA GLU A 673 7.88 33.90 -5.70
C GLU A 673 9.10 33.42 -6.53
N ASP A 674 9.99 34.34 -6.91
CA ASP A 674 11.19 34.00 -7.67
C ASP A 674 12.32 33.50 -6.75
N VAL A 675 12.99 32.40 -7.14
CA VAL A 675 14.15 31.84 -6.43
C VAL A 675 15.24 32.90 -6.22
N ILE A 676 15.48 33.78 -7.20
CA ILE A 676 16.48 34.84 -7.12
C ILE A 676 16.11 35.84 -6.02
N ASP A 677 14.84 36.22 -5.93
CA ASP A 677 14.34 37.11 -4.87
C ASP A 677 14.51 36.44 -3.50
N LEU A 678 14.16 35.15 -3.39
CA LEU A 678 14.31 34.36 -2.17
C LEU A 678 15.77 34.21 -1.73
N ILE A 679 16.73 34.13 -2.67
CA ILE A 679 18.16 34.15 -2.37
C ILE A 679 18.57 35.50 -1.78
N TYR A 680 18.15 36.62 -2.36
CA TYR A 680 18.46 37.96 -1.82
C TYR A 680 17.82 38.20 -0.44
N ASP A 681 16.55 37.84 -0.28
CA ASP A 681 15.81 37.81 0.99
C ASP A 681 16.58 37.05 2.09
N GLU A 682 17.12 35.88 1.76
CA GLU A 682 17.88 35.06 2.73
C GLU A 682 19.28 35.60 2.99
N ILE A 683 19.93 36.26 2.03
CA ILE A 683 21.19 37.00 2.26
C ILE A 683 20.96 38.15 3.25
N GLU A 684 19.92 38.95 3.05
CA GLU A 684 19.56 40.07 3.92
C GLU A 684 19.25 39.57 5.35
N LYS A 685 18.31 38.63 5.48
CA LYS A 685 17.94 38.02 6.77
C LYS A 685 19.12 37.33 7.46
N TYR A 686 20.09 36.78 6.71
CA TYR A 686 21.29 36.19 7.30
C TYR A 686 22.19 37.29 7.91
N ASN A 687 22.45 38.36 7.16
CA ASN A 687 23.27 39.48 7.63
C ASN A 687 22.63 40.18 8.85
N GLU A 688 21.32 40.42 8.85
CA GLU A 688 20.57 40.96 10.00
C GLU A 688 20.77 40.11 11.27
N ARG A 689 20.59 38.78 11.16
CA ARG A 689 20.74 37.84 12.29
C ARG A 689 22.15 37.84 12.88
N GLN A 690 23.18 38.04 12.06
CA GLN A 690 24.57 38.05 12.53
C GLN A 690 24.96 39.41 13.13
N ASN A 691 24.44 40.52 12.59
CA ASN A 691 24.60 41.85 13.20
C ASN A 691 24.06 41.91 14.65
N HIS A 692 23.01 41.14 14.95
CA HIS A 692 22.46 41.01 16.31
C HIS A 692 23.26 40.11 17.27
N LYS A 693 24.32 39.42 16.82
CA LYS A 693 25.05 38.42 17.63
C LYS A 693 26.44 38.85 18.12
N GLU A 694 26.88 40.07 17.83
CA GLU A 694 28.23 40.61 18.17
C GLU A 694 29.45 39.75 17.70
N VAL A 695 29.24 38.73 16.86
CA VAL A 695 30.32 37.90 16.28
C VAL A 695 30.65 38.41 14.87
N ASN A 696 31.70 39.22 14.78
CA ASN A 696 31.99 40.08 13.63
C ASN A 696 32.69 39.38 12.43
N SER A 697 32.50 38.06 12.25
CA SER A 697 33.25 37.26 11.27
C SER A 697 32.40 36.44 10.28
N ASP A 698 31.16 36.06 10.61
CA ASP A 698 30.43 35.06 9.83
C ASP A 698 29.42 35.68 8.82
N LYS A 699 29.93 36.19 7.70
CA LYS A 699 29.13 36.84 6.63
C LYS A 699 28.28 35.84 5.83
N ALA A 700 27.32 36.32 5.04
CA ALA A 700 26.53 35.50 4.11
C ALA A 700 27.35 34.83 2.96
N PHE A 701 28.64 35.16 2.85
CA PHE A 701 29.54 34.73 1.78
C PHE A 701 30.70 33.87 2.31
N VAL A 702 31.32 33.09 1.42
CA VAL A 702 32.51 32.26 1.67
C VAL A 702 33.60 32.68 0.70
N GLU A 703 34.82 32.88 1.19
CA GLU A 703 36.01 33.10 0.36
C GLU A 703 36.38 31.83 -0.42
N ILE A 704 36.76 32.00 -1.68
CA ILE A 704 37.13 30.90 -2.57
C ILE A 704 38.52 31.09 -3.16
N ASN A 705 39.24 29.97 -3.31
CA ASN A 705 40.36 29.94 -4.24
C ASN A 705 39.83 29.78 -5.66
N ILE A 706 40.17 30.72 -6.54
CA ILE A 706 39.75 30.68 -7.95
C ILE A 706 40.46 29.55 -8.71
N ASP A 707 41.69 29.20 -8.32
CA ASP A 707 42.50 28.19 -9.00
C ASP A 707 41.96 26.76 -8.81
N ASP A 708 41.02 26.55 -7.87
CA ASP A 708 40.29 25.29 -7.68
C ASP A 708 39.27 25.03 -8.82
N TYR A 709 39.04 25.99 -9.72
CA TYR A 709 37.98 25.95 -10.74
C TYR A 709 38.52 26.15 -12.17
N ASN A 710 37.83 25.56 -13.15
CA ASN A 710 38.05 25.85 -14.56
C ASN A 710 37.48 27.23 -14.93
N THR A 711 38.25 28.27 -14.62
CA THR A 711 37.92 29.68 -14.88
C THR A 711 37.63 29.99 -16.35
N THR A 712 38.31 29.30 -17.28
CA THR A 712 38.11 29.45 -18.72
C THR A 712 36.70 29.00 -19.13
N ASN A 713 36.25 27.84 -18.64
CA ASN A 713 34.87 27.37 -18.86
C ASN A 713 33.84 28.32 -18.24
N ILE A 714 34.05 28.75 -16.99
CA ILE A 714 33.16 29.68 -16.29
C ILE A 714 32.98 30.99 -17.08
N LYS A 715 34.07 31.60 -17.58
CA LYS A 715 33.99 32.81 -18.43
C LYS A 715 33.28 32.56 -19.75
N ASN A 716 33.55 31.43 -20.41
CA ASN A 716 32.87 31.06 -21.66
C ASN A 716 31.36 30.88 -21.45
N PHE A 717 30.95 30.25 -20.35
CA PHE A 717 29.54 30.07 -20.01
C PHE A 717 28.84 31.38 -19.62
N ILE A 718 29.51 32.28 -18.89
CA ILE A 718 28.96 33.62 -18.58
C ILE A 718 28.71 34.41 -19.87
N ASN A 719 29.67 34.40 -20.81
CA ASN A 719 29.50 35.07 -22.10
C ASN A 719 28.39 34.41 -22.94
N GLN A 720 28.32 33.08 -22.98
CA GLN A 720 27.23 32.37 -23.66
C GLN A 720 25.85 32.75 -23.09
N ASP A 721 25.70 32.79 -21.77
CA ASP A 721 24.43 33.16 -21.12
C ASP A 721 24.07 34.61 -21.43
N ARG A 722 25.03 35.54 -21.35
CA ARG A 722 24.84 36.96 -21.69
C ARG A 722 24.38 37.16 -23.14
N GLU A 723 24.96 36.44 -24.09
CA GLU A 723 24.57 36.49 -25.50
C GLU A 723 23.15 35.95 -25.73
N ILE A 724 22.79 34.83 -25.10
CA ILE A 724 21.45 34.25 -25.19
C ILE A 724 20.40 35.17 -24.54
N ILE A 725 20.73 35.80 -23.41
CA ILE A 725 19.86 36.78 -22.74
C ILE A 725 19.56 37.97 -23.67
N GLN A 726 20.58 38.55 -24.29
CA GLN A 726 20.41 39.69 -25.22
C GLN A 726 19.50 39.34 -26.39
N LEU A 727 19.70 38.16 -26.99
CA LEU A 727 18.85 37.63 -28.06
C LEU A 727 17.39 37.43 -27.63
N ILE A 728 17.15 36.89 -26.42
CA ILE A 728 15.81 36.79 -25.84
C ILE A 728 15.21 38.19 -25.66
N GLU A 729 15.95 39.13 -25.06
CA GLU A 729 15.49 40.50 -24.84
C GLU A 729 15.09 41.18 -26.15
N GLN A 730 15.91 41.11 -27.21
CA GLN A 730 15.59 41.66 -28.53
C GLN A 730 14.26 41.11 -29.09
N VAL A 731 14.06 39.79 -29.03
CA VAL A 731 12.81 39.16 -29.50
C VAL A 731 11.61 39.60 -28.65
N LEU A 732 11.73 39.63 -27.32
CA LEU A 732 10.65 40.06 -26.44
C LEU A 732 10.27 41.55 -26.64
N HIS A 733 11.24 42.43 -26.93
CA HIS A 733 10.95 43.85 -27.23
C HIS A 733 10.21 44.05 -28.57
N SER A 734 10.22 43.06 -29.46
CA SER A 734 9.43 43.10 -30.70
C SER A 734 7.94 42.76 -30.50
N ILE A 735 7.57 42.22 -29.34
CA ILE A 735 6.19 41.83 -29.03
C ILE A 735 5.43 43.04 -28.48
N THR A 736 4.61 43.67 -29.32
CA THR A 736 3.88 44.90 -29.00
C THR A 736 2.47 44.67 -28.42
N GLU A 737 1.88 43.49 -28.61
CA GLU A 737 0.54 43.15 -28.13
C GLU A 737 0.55 41.80 -27.41
N ASP A 738 0.06 41.76 -26.16
CA ASP A 738 -0.17 40.51 -25.43
C ASP A 738 -1.56 39.95 -25.81
N THR A 739 -1.56 38.97 -26.72
CA THR A 739 -2.79 38.33 -27.22
C THR A 739 -3.54 37.57 -26.13
N LYS A 740 -2.84 37.05 -25.11
CA LYS A 740 -3.40 36.33 -23.97
C LYS A 740 -4.17 37.28 -23.05
N LEU A 741 -3.59 38.45 -22.77
CA LEU A 741 -4.25 39.54 -22.05
C LEU A 741 -5.45 40.10 -22.83
N ILE A 742 -5.34 40.26 -24.15
CA ILE A 742 -6.46 40.68 -25.00
C ILE A 742 -7.61 39.68 -24.91
N ARG A 743 -7.32 38.37 -24.95
CA ARG A 743 -8.32 37.30 -24.74
C ARG A 743 -8.94 37.34 -23.35
N LEU A 744 -8.17 37.59 -22.29
CA LEU A 744 -8.70 37.77 -20.94
C LEU A 744 -9.62 38.99 -20.83
N LYS A 745 -9.20 40.15 -21.38
CA LYS A 745 -10.01 41.38 -21.41
C LYS A 745 -11.30 41.19 -22.22
N ALA A 746 -11.28 40.37 -23.28
CA ALA A 746 -12.48 40.00 -24.03
C ALA A 746 -13.41 39.05 -23.24
N LEU A 747 -12.87 38.05 -22.56
CA LEU A 747 -13.63 37.11 -21.72
C LEU A 747 -14.29 37.82 -20.54
N LEU A 748 -13.57 38.67 -19.81
CA LEU A 748 -14.15 39.44 -18.70
C LEU A 748 -15.29 40.38 -19.14
N LYS A 749 -15.30 40.83 -20.41
CA LYS A 749 -16.44 41.58 -20.98
C LYS A 749 -17.68 40.70 -21.22
N THR A 750 -17.53 39.43 -21.61
CA THR A 750 -18.68 38.52 -21.76
C THR A 750 -19.22 38.03 -20.42
N LEU A 751 -18.39 38.03 -19.37
CA LEU A 751 -18.74 37.63 -18.00
C LEU A 751 -19.28 38.78 -17.13
N LYS A 752 -19.51 39.96 -17.71
CA LYS A 752 -19.97 41.19 -17.02
C LYS A 752 -21.09 40.93 -16.01
N GLY A 753 -20.90 41.42 -14.77
CA GLY A 753 -21.86 41.30 -13.67
C GLY A 753 -21.70 40.05 -12.79
N ASN A 754 -20.94 39.04 -13.23
CA ASN A 754 -20.65 37.85 -12.42
C ASN A 754 -19.41 38.05 -11.54
N LYS A 755 -19.34 37.31 -10.43
CA LYS A 755 -18.08 37.16 -9.69
C LYS A 755 -17.12 36.26 -10.48
N VAL A 756 -15.83 36.60 -10.48
CA VAL A 756 -14.78 35.86 -11.20
C VAL A 756 -13.55 35.69 -10.30
N LEU A 757 -13.07 34.45 -10.19
CA LEU A 757 -11.81 34.11 -9.52
C LEU A 757 -10.75 33.77 -10.58
N ILE A 758 -9.66 34.53 -10.62
CA ILE A 758 -8.58 34.36 -11.59
C ILE A 758 -7.34 33.80 -10.88
N PHE A 759 -6.87 32.64 -11.32
CA PHE A 759 -5.65 32.00 -10.80
C PHE A 759 -4.47 32.15 -11.77
N SER A 760 -3.29 32.41 -11.21
CA SER A 760 -2.00 32.49 -11.90
C SER A 760 -0.93 31.82 -11.02
N TYR A 761 0.02 31.09 -11.61
CA TYR A 761 1.11 30.45 -10.90
C TYR A 761 2.07 31.48 -10.28
N PHE A 762 2.46 32.50 -11.06
CA PHE A 762 3.45 33.49 -10.65
C PHE A 762 2.83 34.73 -10.03
N ALA A 763 3.44 35.22 -8.94
CA ALA A 763 3.10 36.49 -8.31
C ALA A 763 3.30 37.70 -9.24
N THR A 764 4.34 37.69 -10.07
CA THR A 764 4.61 38.75 -11.06
C THR A 764 3.54 38.84 -12.14
N THR A 765 2.87 37.74 -12.49
CA THR A 765 1.74 37.78 -13.45
C THR A 765 0.50 38.37 -12.78
N VAL A 766 0.30 38.17 -11.46
CA VAL A 766 -0.75 38.86 -10.69
C VAL A 766 -0.46 40.37 -10.59
N ASP A 767 0.80 40.78 -10.42
CA ASP A 767 1.20 42.18 -10.48
C ASP A 767 1.01 42.78 -11.89
N TYR A 768 1.35 42.06 -12.96
CA TYR A 768 1.08 42.46 -14.34
C TYR A 768 -0.42 42.68 -14.61
N LEU A 769 -1.27 41.74 -14.18
CA LEU A 769 -2.72 41.89 -14.29
C LEU A 769 -3.24 43.09 -13.48
N LYS A 770 -2.60 43.46 -12.37
CA LYS A 770 -2.93 44.68 -11.61
C LYS A 770 -2.56 45.95 -12.36
N GLU A 771 -1.44 45.96 -13.07
CA GLU A 771 -1.03 47.10 -13.91
C GLU A 771 -1.91 47.22 -15.17
N GLU A 772 -2.44 46.11 -15.69
CA GLU A 772 -3.17 46.06 -16.97
C GLU A 772 -4.69 46.14 -16.86
N LEU A 773 -5.29 45.71 -15.75
CA LEU A 773 -6.72 45.83 -15.47
C LEU A 773 -7.03 47.20 -14.83
N LYS A 774 -6.62 48.28 -15.52
CA LYS A 774 -6.83 49.68 -15.11
C LYS A 774 -8.30 50.08 -15.09
N SER A 775 -8.60 51.16 -14.37
CA SER A 775 -9.94 51.70 -14.16
C SER A 775 -10.77 51.81 -15.44
N ASP A 776 -10.21 52.31 -16.55
CA ASP A 776 -10.91 52.41 -17.85
C ASP A 776 -11.50 51.07 -18.33
N PHE A 777 -10.76 49.98 -18.13
CA PHE A 777 -11.24 48.64 -18.44
C PHE A 777 -12.29 48.16 -17.44
N LEU A 778 -12.06 48.39 -16.14
CA LEU A 778 -12.99 48.00 -15.07
C LEU A 778 -14.36 48.69 -15.21
N TYR A 779 -14.37 50.00 -15.53
CA TYR A 779 -15.59 50.74 -15.86
C TYR A 779 -16.34 50.12 -17.05
N SER A 780 -15.63 49.65 -18.10
CA SER A 780 -16.27 49.00 -19.25
C SER A 780 -17.06 47.73 -18.86
N ILE A 781 -16.59 47.01 -17.83
CA ILE A 781 -17.24 45.81 -17.28
C ILE A 781 -18.10 46.08 -16.03
N ASN A 782 -18.33 47.36 -15.66
CA ASN A 782 -19.12 47.76 -14.50
C ASN A 782 -18.59 47.16 -13.17
N VAL A 783 -17.28 47.30 -12.96
CA VAL A 783 -16.57 46.97 -11.71
C VAL A 783 -15.82 48.25 -11.29
N ALA A 784 -15.89 48.62 -10.01
CA ALA A 784 -15.12 49.74 -9.47
C ALA A 784 -13.71 49.30 -9.01
N ASP A 785 -12.77 50.24 -8.89
CA ASP A 785 -11.39 49.95 -8.45
C ASP A 785 -11.32 49.28 -7.05
N ASP A 786 -12.30 49.52 -6.18
CA ASP A 786 -12.40 48.90 -4.85
C ASP A 786 -13.10 47.53 -4.84
N GLU A 787 -13.66 47.11 -5.98
CA GLU A 787 -14.33 45.81 -6.20
C GLU A 787 -13.42 44.77 -6.89
N ILE A 788 -12.14 45.10 -7.15
CA ILE A 788 -11.12 44.16 -7.60
C ILE A 788 -10.03 44.00 -6.53
N ALA A 789 -9.46 42.80 -6.38
CA ALA A 789 -8.37 42.53 -5.46
C ALA A 789 -7.31 41.58 -6.03
N PHE A 790 -6.09 41.72 -5.52
CA PHE A 790 -4.91 40.99 -5.97
C PHE A 790 -4.18 40.40 -4.76
N LEU A 791 -4.05 39.08 -4.70
CA LEU A 791 -3.44 38.34 -3.58
C LEU A 791 -2.27 37.45 -4.05
N LYS A 792 -1.18 37.48 -3.27
CA LYS A 792 0.08 36.75 -3.50
C LYS A 792 0.76 36.47 -2.16
N SER A 793 1.76 35.58 -2.10
CA SER A 793 2.36 35.12 -0.83
C SER A 793 2.85 36.27 0.07
N LYS A 794 3.61 37.24 -0.47
CA LYS A 794 4.05 38.44 0.27
C LYS A 794 2.91 39.24 0.93
N ASN A 795 1.70 39.21 0.37
CA ASN A 795 0.52 39.92 0.90
C ASN A 795 -0.44 39.00 1.67
N GLY A 796 -0.05 37.77 1.99
CA GLY A 796 -0.89 36.75 2.64
C GLY A 796 -1.52 37.17 3.98
N LYS A 797 -0.97 38.17 4.67
CA LYS A 797 -1.57 38.78 5.88
C LYS A 797 -2.98 39.34 5.64
N PHE A 798 -3.30 39.76 4.42
CA PHE A 798 -4.62 40.27 4.04
C PHE A 798 -5.58 39.17 3.50
N LYS A 799 -5.16 37.89 3.49
CA LYS A 799 -5.96 36.75 2.99
C LYS A 799 -7.36 36.70 3.62
N SER A 800 -7.43 36.77 4.95
CA SER A 800 -8.70 36.74 5.70
C SER A 800 -9.63 37.90 5.31
N GLU A 801 -9.11 39.11 5.09
CA GLU A 801 -9.90 40.27 4.65
C GLU A 801 -10.47 40.07 3.23
N TYR A 802 -9.62 39.71 2.27
CA TYR A 802 -10.05 39.57 0.87
C TYR A 802 -11.00 38.38 0.68
N VAL A 803 -10.79 37.27 1.38
CA VAL A 803 -11.70 36.11 1.33
C VAL A 803 -13.08 36.49 1.90
N LYS A 804 -13.15 37.15 3.06
CA LYS A 804 -14.40 37.63 3.66
C LYS A 804 -15.13 38.64 2.78
N ARG A 805 -14.39 39.49 2.04
CA ARG A 805 -14.96 40.48 1.10
C ARG A 805 -15.37 39.89 -0.26
N PHE A 806 -14.75 38.81 -0.73
CA PHE A 806 -15.07 38.17 -2.01
C PHE A 806 -16.20 37.15 -1.89
N ALA A 807 -16.23 36.38 -0.80
CA ALA A 807 -17.22 35.34 -0.56
C ALA A 807 -17.93 35.51 0.80
N PRO A 808 -18.66 36.62 1.03
CA PRO A 808 -19.26 36.91 2.32
C PRO A 808 -20.22 35.83 2.83
N LYS A 809 -21.05 35.22 1.97
CA LYS A 809 -22.02 34.19 2.42
C LYS A 809 -21.29 32.93 2.88
N ALA A 810 -20.37 32.42 2.05
CA ALA A 810 -19.50 31.28 2.36
C ALA A 810 -18.62 31.48 3.62
N GLN A 811 -18.44 32.72 4.04
CA GLN A 811 -17.63 33.15 5.19
C GLN A 811 -18.49 33.65 6.37
N ASN A 812 -19.80 33.40 6.35
CA ASN A 812 -20.77 33.80 7.38
C ASN A 812 -20.73 35.30 7.72
N GLN A 813 -20.43 36.16 6.74
CA GLN A 813 -20.40 37.62 6.88
C GLN A 813 -21.73 38.25 6.46
N THR A 814 -22.16 39.29 7.17
CA THR A 814 -23.37 40.04 6.82
C THR A 814 -23.07 41.03 5.69
N LEU A 815 -23.81 40.94 4.59
CA LEU A 815 -23.74 41.87 3.46
C LEU A 815 -24.86 42.92 3.59
N ILE A 816 -24.50 44.20 3.78
CA ILE A 816 -25.47 45.31 3.88
C ILE A 816 -25.18 46.28 2.73
N ASN A 817 -26.13 46.47 1.80
CA ASN A 817 -26.01 47.35 0.64
C ASN A 817 -24.71 47.14 -0.20
N GLY A 818 -24.25 45.89 -0.33
CA GLY A 818 -23.00 45.56 -1.04
C GLY A 818 -21.71 45.80 -0.24
N ILE A 819 -21.83 46.16 1.04
CA ILE A 819 -20.70 46.43 1.95
C ILE A 819 -20.53 45.26 2.92
N VAL A 820 -19.28 44.82 3.10
CA VAL A 820 -18.81 43.83 4.07
C VAL A 820 -17.73 44.49 4.92
N ASN A 821 -17.89 44.51 6.24
CA ASN A 821 -16.91 45.07 7.19
C ASN A 821 -16.42 46.49 6.81
N GLY A 822 -17.34 47.34 6.32
CA GLY A 822 -17.07 48.73 5.94
C GLY A 822 -16.42 48.96 4.57
N LYS A 823 -16.17 47.90 3.78
CA LYS A 823 -15.65 48.00 2.40
C LYS A 823 -16.60 47.31 1.41
N LYS A 824 -16.57 47.68 0.12
CA LYS A 824 -17.38 46.98 -0.89
C LYS A 824 -16.96 45.51 -1.05
N GLU A 825 -17.94 44.70 -1.43
CA GLU A 825 -17.77 43.33 -1.89
C GLU A 825 -16.85 43.25 -3.12
N ILE A 826 -15.94 42.28 -3.16
CA ILE A 826 -15.04 42.07 -4.30
C ILE A 826 -15.78 41.24 -5.37
N LYS A 827 -15.75 41.71 -6.62
CA LYS A 827 -16.30 41.03 -7.80
C LYS A 827 -15.25 40.24 -8.56
N ILE A 828 -14.03 40.76 -8.67
CA ILE A 828 -12.91 40.08 -9.34
C ILE A 828 -11.77 39.88 -8.34
N LEU A 829 -11.35 38.63 -8.15
CA LEU A 829 -10.22 38.29 -7.29
C LEU A 829 -9.15 37.59 -8.12
N CYS A 830 -8.01 38.26 -8.30
CA CYS A 830 -6.81 37.71 -8.90
C CYS A 830 -5.92 37.14 -7.79
N SER A 831 -5.52 35.88 -7.87
CA SER A 831 -4.71 35.23 -6.84
C SER A 831 -3.70 34.26 -7.40
N THR A 832 -2.61 34.09 -6.67
CA THR A 832 -1.77 32.89 -6.79
C THR A 832 -2.38 31.71 -6.02
N ASP A 833 -1.71 30.55 -6.03
CA ASP A 833 -2.16 29.34 -5.32
C ASP A 833 -2.27 29.49 -3.78
N VAL A 834 -1.93 30.67 -3.22
CA VAL A 834 -2.27 31.09 -1.85
C VAL A 834 -3.76 30.92 -1.52
N LEU A 835 -4.66 30.98 -2.51
CA LEU A 835 -6.10 30.69 -2.36
C LEU A 835 -6.54 29.32 -2.90
N SER A 836 -5.65 28.50 -3.47
CA SER A 836 -6.04 27.17 -3.98
C SER A 836 -6.24 26.12 -2.87
N GLU A 837 -5.85 26.43 -1.63
CA GLU A 837 -5.99 25.56 -0.46
C GLU A 837 -6.74 26.21 0.72
N GLY A 838 -7.34 25.37 1.58
CA GLY A 838 -8.20 25.71 2.71
C GLY A 838 -9.54 26.41 2.44
N GLN A 839 -9.57 27.45 1.61
CA GLN A 839 -10.65 28.46 1.64
C GLN A 839 -12.00 28.04 1.01
N ASN A 840 -13.11 28.52 1.59
CA ASN A 840 -14.48 28.47 1.07
C ASN A 840 -14.77 29.72 0.22
N LEU A 841 -15.01 29.56 -1.09
CA LEU A 841 -15.22 30.67 -2.05
C LEU A 841 -16.48 30.47 -2.92
N GLN A 842 -17.43 29.62 -2.50
CA GLN A 842 -18.59 29.18 -3.29
C GLN A 842 -19.65 30.27 -3.59
N ASP A 843 -19.46 31.51 -3.14
CA ASP A 843 -20.18 32.70 -3.63
C ASP A 843 -19.85 33.03 -5.09
N CYS A 844 -18.77 32.44 -5.64
CA CYS A 844 -18.34 32.61 -7.02
C CYS A 844 -18.70 31.36 -7.85
N GLY A 845 -19.24 31.55 -9.05
CA GLY A 845 -19.54 30.46 -10.00
C GLY A 845 -18.51 30.28 -11.12
N ILE A 846 -17.47 31.13 -11.17
CA ILE A 846 -16.57 31.22 -12.33
C ILE A 846 -15.09 31.24 -11.90
N ILE A 847 -14.31 30.30 -12.44
CA ILE A 847 -12.85 30.27 -12.34
C ILE A 847 -12.23 30.51 -13.72
N ILE A 848 -11.16 31.32 -13.73
CA ILE A 848 -10.24 31.45 -14.87
C ILE A 848 -8.86 31.01 -14.41
N ASN A 849 -8.37 29.88 -14.92
CA ASN A 849 -6.95 29.52 -14.83
C ASN A 849 -6.21 30.26 -15.95
N TYR A 850 -5.56 31.38 -15.62
CA TYR A 850 -4.77 32.16 -16.58
C TYR A 850 -3.50 31.43 -17.01
N ASP A 851 -3.00 30.52 -16.17
CA ASP A 851 -2.00 29.53 -16.54
C ASP A 851 -2.29 28.17 -15.88
N LEU A 852 -1.75 27.11 -16.50
CA LEU A 852 -1.94 25.72 -16.07
C LEU A 852 -0.80 25.29 -15.15
N HIS A 853 -1.15 24.78 -13.98
CA HIS A 853 -0.17 24.24 -13.02
C HIS A 853 0.40 22.91 -13.54
N TRP A 854 1.69 22.65 -13.31
CA TRP A 854 2.36 21.37 -13.64
C TRP A 854 1.87 20.15 -12.83
N ASN A 855 0.90 20.37 -11.95
CA ASN A 855 0.39 19.39 -11.00
C ASN A 855 -1.15 19.38 -11.10
N PRO A 856 -1.77 18.28 -11.56
CA PRO A 856 -3.22 18.23 -11.74
C PRO A 856 -3.97 18.39 -10.41
N VAL A 857 -3.37 17.96 -9.30
CA VAL A 857 -3.94 18.10 -7.94
C VAL A 857 -4.23 19.57 -7.62
N LYS A 858 -3.30 20.48 -7.92
CA LYS A 858 -3.49 21.92 -7.67
C LYS A 858 -4.64 22.49 -8.49
N MET A 859 -4.85 22.02 -9.72
CA MET A 859 -6.01 22.42 -10.54
C MET A 859 -7.33 21.88 -9.96
N VAL A 860 -7.39 20.62 -9.52
CA VAL A 860 -8.57 20.06 -8.83
C VAL A 860 -8.86 20.85 -7.54
N GLN A 861 -7.83 21.21 -6.77
CA GLN A 861 -7.94 22.04 -5.58
C GLN A 861 -8.44 23.47 -5.89
N ARG A 862 -7.97 24.12 -6.97
CA ARG A 862 -8.48 25.41 -7.47
C ARG A 862 -9.98 25.32 -7.80
N ASN A 863 -10.38 24.35 -8.63
CA ASN A 863 -11.78 24.15 -9.04
C ASN A 863 -12.69 23.86 -7.83
N GLY A 864 -12.21 23.02 -6.91
CA GLY A 864 -12.85 22.71 -5.65
C GLY A 864 -12.83 23.82 -4.59
N ARG A 865 -12.45 25.06 -4.92
CA ARG A 865 -12.73 26.25 -4.08
C ARG A 865 -14.17 26.75 -4.24
N ILE A 866 -14.74 26.62 -5.44
CA ILE A 866 -16.11 27.05 -5.75
C ILE A 866 -17.09 25.88 -5.84
N ASN A 867 -16.64 24.71 -6.31
CA ASN A 867 -17.47 23.52 -6.33
C ASN A 867 -17.41 22.80 -4.97
N ARG A 868 -18.37 23.14 -4.09
CA ARG A 868 -18.52 22.65 -2.71
C ARG A 868 -19.98 22.45 -2.34
N LEU A 869 -20.21 21.67 -1.28
CA LEU A 869 -21.47 21.70 -0.53
C LEU A 869 -21.84 23.14 -0.14
N GLY A 870 -23.12 23.48 -0.27
CA GLY A 870 -23.62 24.84 -0.03
C GLY A 870 -23.35 25.85 -1.16
N SER A 871 -22.91 25.40 -2.34
CA SER A 871 -22.91 26.25 -3.54
C SER A 871 -24.34 26.50 -4.02
N THR A 872 -24.65 27.74 -4.40
CA THR A 872 -25.98 28.16 -4.88
C THR A 872 -26.11 28.12 -6.42
N PHE A 873 -25.06 27.67 -7.11
CA PHE A 873 -25.01 27.63 -8.57
C PHE A 873 -25.35 26.24 -9.11
N GLU A 874 -26.24 26.15 -10.10
CA GLU A 874 -26.52 24.89 -10.82
C GLU A 874 -25.33 24.46 -11.69
N GLN A 875 -24.54 25.42 -12.18
CA GLN A 875 -23.39 25.21 -13.06
C GLN A 875 -22.22 26.12 -12.62
N VAL A 876 -21.01 25.56 -12.60
CA VAL A 876 -19.75 26.32 -12.46
C VAL A 876 -19.00 26.33 -13.78
N ARG A 877 -18.45 27.49 -14.17
CA ARG A 877 -17.69 27.66 -15.42
C ARG A 877 -16.20 27.77 -15.12
N ILE A 878 -15.41 26.93 -15.77
CA ILE A 878 -13.96 26.84 -15.59
C ILE A 878 -13.31 27.15 -16.93
N PHE A 879 -12.65 28.30 -17.02
CA PHE A 879 -11.91 28.71 -18.22
C PHE A 879 -10.43 28.39 -18.04
N ASN A 880 -9.89 27.54 -18.90
CA ASN A 880 -8.48 27.16 -18.91
C ASN A 880 -7.78 27.87 -20.07
N PHE A 881 -6.88 28.81 -19.80
CA PHE A 881 -6.03 29.40 -20.84
C PHE A 881 -5.01 28.35 -21.28
N ARG A 882 -5.25 27.73 -22.44
CA ARG A 882 -4.42 26.68 -23.01
C ARG A 882 -3.56 27.29 -24.13
N PRO A 883 -2.22 27.11 -24.10
CA PRO A 883 -1.37 27.51 -25.20
C PRO A 883 -1.61 26.63 -26.44
N GLU A 884 -1.34 27.18 -27.62
CA GLU A 884 -1.48 26.49 -28.90
C GLU A 884 -0.60 25.24 -29.02
N ASP A 885 -1.02 24.26 -29.84
CA ASP A 885 -0.42 22.93 -29.98
C ASP A 885 1.09 22.93 -30.32
N GLN A 886 1.64 24.03 -30.86
CA GLN A 886 3.08 24.18 -31.08
C GLN A 886 3.86 24.24 -29.76
N LEU A 887 3.40 24.97 -28.74
CA LEU A 887 4.11 25.09 -27.46
C LEU A 887 4.10 23.75 -26.70
N ASP A 888 2.98 23.02 -26.77
CA ASP A 888 2.82 21.75 -26.05
C ASP A 888 3.80 20.67 -26.54
N LYS A 889 4.07 20.62 -27.86
CA LYS A 889 5.11 19.75 -28.45
C LYS A 889 6.49 19.95 -27.80
N PHE A 890 6.89 21.19 -27.50
CA PHE A 890 8.18 21.48 -26.85
C PHE A 890 8.18 21.17 -25.36
N LEU A 891 7.08 21.47 -24.67
CA LEU A 891 6.98 21.27 -23.23
C LEU A 891 6.90 19.78 -22.84
N ARG A 892 6.31 18.92 -23.70
CA ARG A 892 5.77 17.59 -23.33
C ARG A 892 4.94 17.66 -22.03
N LEU A 893 4.34 18.81 -21.72
CA LEU A 893 3.77 19.08 -20.40
C LEU A 893 2.32 18.60 -20.32
N MET A 894 1.54 18.67 -21.40
CA MET A 894 0.29 17.93 -21.45
C MET A 894 0.56 16.43 -21.39
N LEU A 895 1.53 15.88 -22.13
CA LEU A 895 1.90 14.46 -22.02
C LEU A 895 2.25 14.06 -20.58
N LYS A 896 3.15 14.80 -19.91
CA LYS A 896 3.51 14.54 -18.50
C LYS A 896 2.36 14.78 -17.51
N LEU A 897 1.45 15.70 -17.79
CA LEU A 897 0.23 15.89 -17.00
C LEU A 897 -0.74 14.73 -17.20
N GLN A 898 -0.96 14.30 -18.44
CA GLN A 898 -1.82 13.18 -18.81
C GLN A 898 -1.30 11.86 -18.25
N GLU A 899 -0.01 11.56 -18.36
CA GLU A 899 0.65 10.43 -17.71
C GLU A 899 0.41 10.44 -16.18
N LYS A 900 0.56 11.60 -15.53
CA LYS A 900 0.29 11.74 -14.09
C LYS A 900 -1.19 11.58 -13.76
N ILE A 901 -2.08 12.16 -14.56
CA ILE A 901 -3.54 12.06 -14.40
C ILE A 901 -3.96 10.60 -14.55
N GLN A 902 -3.46 9.88 -15.55
CA GLN A 902 -3.67 8.44 -15.74
C GLN A 902 -3.15 7.63 -14.54
N VAL A 903 -1.93 7.86 -14.05
CA VAL A 903 -1.40 7.20 -12.85
C VAL A 903 -2.27 7.46 -11.61
N ILE A 904 -2.80 8.67 -11.44
CA ILE A 904 -3.70 9.02 -10.32
C ILE A 904 -5.06 8.35 -10.50
N GLY A 905 -5.62 8.38 -11.71
CA GLY A 905 -6.91 7.76 -12.06
C GLY A 905 -6.90 6.24 -11.96
N ALA A 906 -5.81 5.59 -12.36
CA ALA A 906 -5.63 4.14 -12.28
C ALA A 906 -5.33 3.63 -10.86
N SER A 907 -4.90 4.50 -9.93
CA SER A 907 -4.56 4.10 -8.55
C SER A 907 -5.59 4.48 -7.50
N VAL A 908 -6.28 5.61 -7.65
CA VAL A 908 -7.22 6.16 -6.65
C VAL A 908 -8.54 6.62 -7.28
N GLY A 909 -8.63 6.70 -8.60
CA GLY A 909 -9.77 7.27 -9.33
C GLY A 909 -9.79 8.81 -9.31
N LEU A 910 -10.33 9.41 -10.38
CA LEU A 910 -10.46 10.86 -10.55
C LEU A 910 -11.93 11.29 -10.40
N ASP A 911 -12.15 12.40 -9.69
CA ASP A 911 -13.50 12.85 -9.31
C ASP A 911 -14.02 14.04 -10.15
N SER A 912 -13.17 14.61 -11.02
CA SER A 912 -13.45 15.81 -11.84
C SER A 912 -12.52 15.85 -13.05
N SER A 913 -12.99 16.31 -14.21
CA SER A 913 -12.14 16.49 -15.40
C SER A 913 -11.21 17.70 -15.22
N VAL A 914 -9.90 17.49 -15.37
CA VAL A 914 -8.88 18.53 -15.17
C VAL A 914 -8.61 19.32 -16.45
N LEU A 915 -8.66 18.63 -17.60
CA LEU A 915 -8.22 19.15 -18.92
C LEU A 915 -9.28 18.97 -20.03
N GLY A 916 -10.50 18.54 -19.69
CA GLY A 916 -11.53 18.20 -20.68
C GLY A 916 -11.40 16.78 -21.23
N GLU A 917 -10.59 15.93 -20.60
CA GLU A 917 -10.66 14.48 -20.81
C GLU A 917 -12.09 14.01 -20.54
N ASN A 918 -12.57 13.07 -21.37
CA ASN A 918 -13.73 12.27 -21.01
C ASN A 918 -13.42 11.66 -19.64
N ILE A 919 -14.20 12.04 -18.63
CA ILE A 919 -14.29 11.26 -17.41
C ILE A 919 -14.73 9.88 -17.90
N THR A 920 -13.83 8.90 -17.92
CA THR A 920 -14.24 7.51 -18.03
C THR A 920 -15.19 7.32 -16.86
N PRO A 921 -16.51 7.09 -17.09
CA PRO A 921 -17.40 6.77 -16.01
C PRO A 921 -17.08 5.31 -15.69
N LYS A 922 -15.96 5.08 -14.98
CA LYS A 922 -15.68 3.81 -14.32
C LYS A 922 -16.90 3.53 -13.45
N GLN A 923 -17.51 2.38 -13.70
CA GLN A 923 -18.95 2.38 -13.97
C GLN A 923 -19.85 2.55 -12.73
N PHE A 924 -20.89 3.39 -12.83
CA PHE A 924 -21.91 3.53 -11.77
C PHE A 924 -23.34 3.17 -12.19
N GLY A 925 -23.59 2.81 -13.45
CA GLY A 925 -24.91 2.34 -13.93
C GLY A 925 -25.26 0.90 -13.55
N LEU A 926 -24.32 0.15 -12.96
CA LEU A 926 -24.42 -1.31 -12.85
C LEU A 926 -24.92 -1.82 -11.51
N ILE A 927 -24.82 -1.00 -10.45
CA ILE A 927 -25.26 -1.37 -9.09
C ILE A 927 -26.77 -1.71 -9.05
N GLU A 928 -27.62 -1.02 -9.83
CA GLU A 928 -29.05 -1.37 -9.93
C GLU A 928 -29.28 -2.70 -10.64
N ASN A 929 -28.43 -3.06 -11.61
CA ASN A 929 -28.47 -4.36 -12.29
C ASN A 929 -27.92 -5.49 -11.42
N ILE A 930 -27.07 -5.20 -10.43
CA ILE A 930 -26.51 -6.16 -9.46
C ILE A 930 -27.52 -6.51 -8.37
N TYR A 931 -28.37 -5.58 -7.95
CA TYR A 931 -29.46 -5.83 -6.99
C TYR A 931 -30.81 -6.11 -7.64
N SER A 932 -30.84 -6.25 -8.96
CA SER A 932 -32.00 -6.69 -9.72
C SER A 932 -32.22 -8.20 -9.58
N ASP A 933 -33.48 -8.64 -9.47
CA ASP A 933 -33.86 -10.06 -9.41
C ASP A 933 -33.58 -10.85 -10.72
N ASP A 934 -33.14 -10.16 -11.79
CA ASP A 934 -32.80 -10.71 -13.10
C ASP A 934 -31.33 -11.24 -13.14
N PRO A 935 -31.11 -12.58 -13.21
CA PRO A 935 -29.78 -13.16 -13.12
C PRO A 935 -28.84 -12.81 -14.29
N GLU A 936 -29.37 -12.53 -15.49
CA GLU A 936 -28.51 -12.18 -16.62
C GLU A 936 -27.97 -10.75 -16.49
N LYS A 937 -28.79 -9.81 -16.02
CA LYS A 937 -28.32 -8.44 -15.71
C LYS A 937 -27.31 -8.43 -14.57
N GLN A 938 -27.55 -9.23 -13.54
CA GLN A 938 -26.63 -9.38 -12.41
C GLN A 938 -25.29 -9.97 -12.87
N LYS A 939 -25.32 -11.02 -13.72
CA LYS A 939 -24.12 -11.63 -14.29
C LYS A 939 -23.35 -10.68 -15.21
N GLN A 940 -24.03 -10.03 -16.17
CA GLN A 940 -23.39 -9.04 -17.06
C GLN A 940 -22.76 -7.89 -16.28
N ALA A 941 -23.39 -7.47 -15.18
CA ALA A 941 -22.88 -6.39 -14.34
C ALA A 941 -21.67 -6.78 -13.47
N ILE A 942 -21.61 -8.04 -13.03
CA ILE A 942 -20.42 -8.60 -12.38
C ILE A 942 -19.28 -8.73 -13.39
N GLU A 943 -19.54 -9.30 -14.58
CA GLU A 943 -18.52 -9.45 -15.65
C GLU A 943 -17.95 -8.11 -16.17
N SER A 944 -18.72 -7.01 -16.09
CA SER A 944 -18.20 -5.67 -16.42
C SER A 944 -17.37 -5.05 -15.29
N LEU A 945 -17.76 -5.24 -14.02
CA LEU A 945 -16.93 -4.80 -12.89
C LEU A 945 -15.61 -5.56 -12.81
N GLU A 946 -15.61 -6.87 -13.13
CA GLU A 946 -14.41 -7.70 -13.21
C GLU A 946 -13.39 -7.21 -14.25
N ARG A 947 -13.84 -6.53 -15.32
CA ARG A 947 -12.95 -5.93 -16.34
C ARG A 947 -12.39 -4.57 -15.94
N GLU A 948 -13.05 -3.84 -15.05
CA GLU A 948 -12.63 -2.48 -14.65
C GLU A 948 -11.87 -2.43 -13.31
N ASN A 949 -11.74 -3.56 -12.60
CA ASN A 949 -10.90 -3.72 -11.40
C ASN A 949 -11.21 -2.64 -10.34
N ASP A 950 -12.48 -2.49 -9.96
CA ASP A 950 -12.96 -1.35 -9.17
C ASP A 950 -13.03 -1.64 -7.65
N LEU A 951 -12.78 -0.60 -6.83
CA LEU A 951 -12.91 -0.60 -5.37
C LEU A 951 -14.33 -0.98 -4.91
N ALA A 952 -15.35 -0.70 -5.74
CA ALA A 952 -16.76 -1.04 -5.48
C ALA A 952 -17.06 -2.55 -5.51
N PHE A 953 -16.15 -3.39 -6.03
CA PHE A 953 -16.33 -4.84 -6.06
C PHE A 953 -16.30 -5.46 -4.66
N ASP A 954 -15.51 -4.89 -3.75
CA ASP A 954 -15.43 -5.30 -2.33
C ASP A 954 -16.73 -5.01 -1.57
N GLU A 955 -17.47 -3.94 -1.91
CA GLU A 955 -18.73 -3.60 -1.21
C GLU A 955 -19.81 -4.68 -1.40
N ILE A 956 -19.74 -5.47 -2.48
CA ILE A 956 -20.63 -6.62 -2.72
C ILE A 956 -20.36 -7.73 -1.70
N PHE A 957 -19.08 -8.04 -1.47
CA PHE A 957 -18.64 -9.04 -0.50
C PHE A 957 -18.86 -8.59 0.94
N GLU A 958 -18.56 -7.32 1.24
CA GLU A 958 -18.84 -6.69 2.54
C GLU A 958 -20.35 -6.76 2.86
N ASN A 959 -21.21 -6.51 1.87
CA ASN A 959 -22.66 -6.56 2.04
C ASN A 959 -23.19 -7.99 2.23
N ASP A 960 -22.67 -8.99 1.50
CA ASP A 960 -23.07 -10.40 1.70
C ASP A 960 -22.78 -10.87 3.15
N LEU A 961 -21.63 -10.47 3.71
CA LEU A 961 -21.32 -10.71 5.12
C LEU A 961 -22.25 -9.93 6.07
N ARG A 962 -22.54 -8.64 5.81
CA ARG A 962 -23.51 -7.86 6.62
C ARG A 962 -24.91 -8.49 6.61
N VAL A 963 -25.36 -9.02 5.47
CA VAL A 963 -26.64 -9.74 5.36
C VAL A 963 -26.62 -11.04 6.18
N PHE A 964 -25.50 -11.76 6.21
CA PHE A 964 -25.32 -12.91 7.10
C PHE A 964 -25.35 -12.50 8.58
N MET A 965 -24.53 -11.53 9.00
CA MET A 965 -24.41 -11.09 10.40
C MET A 965 -25.74 -10.60 10.99
N ARG A 966 -26.62 -10.00 10.17
CA ARG A 966 -27.96 -9.57 10.59
C ARG A 966 -29.01 -10.69 10.68
N LYS A 967 -28.80 -11.83 9.99
CA LYS A 967 -29.77 -12.93 9.90
C LYS A 967 -29.38 -14.16 10.72
N ALA A 968 -28.10 -14.36 10.99
CA ALA A 968 -27.58 -15.49 11.75
C ALA A 968 -27.86 -15.34 13.25
N SER A 969 -28.09 -16.47 13.95
CA SER A 969 -28.06 -16.52 15.42
C SER A 969 -26.64 -16.29 15.94
N ASP A 970 -26.50 -15.93 17.21
CA ASP A 970 -25.19 -15.71 17.81
C ASP A 970 -24.36 -17.01 17.88
N GLU A 971 -25.03 -18.16 18.10
CA GLU A 971 -24.42 -19.50 17.95
C GLU A 971 -23.86 -19.73 16.54
N ASP A 972 -24.58 -19.32 15.49
CA ASP A 972 -24.09 -19.47 14.11
C ASP A 972 -22.92 -18.52 13.80
N LYS A 973 -22.90 -17.31 14.36
CA LYS A 973 -21.77 -16.37 14.23
C LYS A 973 -20.53 -16.92 14.91
N GLU A 974 -20.67 -17.41 16.15
CA GLU A 974 -19.57 -18.02 16.90
C GLU A 974 -19.08 -19.32 16.24
N ARG A 975 -19.99 -20.12 15.68
CA ARG A 975 -19.67 -21.30 14.86
C ARG A 975 -18.85 -20.94 13.63
N ILE A 976 -19.27 -19.92 12.85
CA ILE A 976 -18.47 -19.39 11.73
C ILE A 976 -17.10 -18.91 12.20
N LYS A 977 -17.05 -18.09 13.26
CA LYS A 977 -15.82 -17.51 13.81
C LYS A 977 -14.79 -18.58 14.18
N ASN A 978 -15.27 -19.71 14.71
CA ASN A 978 -14.43 -20.84 15.15
C ASN A 978 -14.22 -21.94 14.07
N LEU A 979 -14.63 -21.74 12.80
CA LEU A 979 -14.35 -22.70 11.73
C LEU A 979 -12.86 -22.87 11.49
N ASN A 980 -12.37 -24.13 11.53
CA ASN A 980 -10.97 -24.43 11.22
C ASN A 980 -10.75 -24.41 9.69
N LEU A 981 -10.08 -23.36 9.21
CA LEU A 981 -9.74 -23.15 7.80
C LEU A 981 -8.80 -24.23 7.21
N GLU A 982 -8.14 -25.04 8.04
CA GLU A 982 -7.39 -26.24 7.61
C GLU A 982 -8.30 -27.36 7.05
N LYS A 983 -9.63 -27.23 7.18
CA LYS A 983 -10.58 -28.12 6.51
C LYS A 983 -10.90 -27.66 5.09
N TRP A 984 -9.98 -28.03 4.21
CA TRP A 984 -10.04 -27.93 2.76
C TRP A 984 -11.44 -28.17 2.20
N CYS A 985 -11.85 -27.31 1.26
CA CYS A 985 -13.05 -27.50 0.47
C CYS A 985 -12.89 -28.73 -0.45
N LEU A 986 -13.33 -29.89 0.06
CA LEU A 986 -13.52 -31.12 -0.71
C LEU A 986 -14.77 -31.03 -1.59
N LEU A 987 -14.85 -29.96 -2.38
CA LEU A 987 -15.89 -29.75 -3.37
C LEU A 987 -15.42 -30.42 -4.66
N ASN A 988 -16.04 -31.54 -5.01
CA ASN A 988 -15.76 -32.27 -6.26
C ASN A 988 -16.05 -31.44 -7.54
N LYS A 989 -16.63 -30.23 -7.40
CA LYS A 989 -16.82 -29.26 -8.48
C LYS A 989 -15.63 -28.30 -8.68
N LEU A 990 -14.67 -28.23 -7.74
CA LEU A 990 -13.48 -27.39 -7.85
C LEU A 990 -12.33 -28.14 -8.52
N THR A 991 -11.63 -27.46 -9.41
CA THR A 991 -10.36 -27.91 -9.99
C THR A 991 -9.22 -27.83 -8.95
N GLU A 992 -8.13 -28.57 -9.18
CA GLU A 992 -6.94 -28.53 -8.31
C GLU A 992 -6.35 -27.12 -8.15
N LYS A 993 -6.40 -26.30 -9.21
CA LYS A 993 -5.98 -24.89 -9.18
C LYS A 993 -6.86 -24.05 -8.26
N GLU A 994 -8.17 -24.32 -8.21
CA GLU A 994 -9.10 -23.60 -7.33
C GLU A 994 -9.02 -24.07 -5.88
N LYS A 995 -8.75 -25.36 -5.62
CA LYS A 995 -8.52 -25.87 -4.25
C LYS A 995 -7.28 -25.23 -3.62
N LEU A 996 -6.19 -25.10 -4.37
CA LEU A 996 -4.97 -24.39 -3.96
C LEU A 996 -5.21 -22.89 -3.75
N LEU A 997 -6.03 -22.27 -4.60
CA LEU A 997 -6.43 -20.86 -4.47
C LEU A 997 -7.16 -20.59 -3.15
N LEU A 998 -8.05 -21.48 -2.72
CA LEU A 998 -8.74 -21.37 -1.42
C LEU A 998 -7.82 -21.55 -0.22
N TYR A 999 -6.82 -22.43 -0.33
CA TYR A 999 -5.85 -22.70 0.74
C TYR A 999 -5.02 -21.48 1.13
N ASN A 1000 -4.46 -20.78 0.14
CA ASN A 1000 -3.62 -19.62 0.40
C ASN A 1000 -4.44 -18.49 1.05
N ILE A 1001 -5.68 -18.25 0.56
CA ILE A 1001 -6.62 -17.29 1.15
C ILE A 1001 -6.97 -17.70 2.59
N ALA A 1002 -7.22 -18.98 2.84
CA ALA A 1002 -7.50 -19.54 4.17
C ALA A 1002 -6.32 -19.40 5.16
N LYS A 1003 -5.08 -19.35 4.68
CA LYS A 1003 -3.87 -19.03 5.48
C LYS A 1003 -3.58 -17.53 5.63
N GLY A 1004 -4.37 -16.65 4.99
CA GLY A 1004 -4.08 -15.20 4.93
C GLY A 1004 -2.95 -14.82 3.96
N GLU A 1005 -2.54 -15.75 3.10
CA GLU A 1005 -1.48 -15.56 2.10
C GLU A 1005 -2.10 -15.16 0.75
N PHE A 1006 -1.99 -13.88 0.39
CA PHE A 1006 -2.60 -13.33 -0.82
C PHE A 1006 -1.78 -13.52 -2.12
N ARG A 1007 -0.78 -14.43 -2.11
CA ARG A 1007 0.15 -14.64 -3.24
C ARG A 1007 0.02 -16.04 -3.85
N PHE A 1008 0.26 -16.14 -5.16
CA PHE A 1008 0.17 -17.38 -5.92
C PHE A 1008 1.47 -17.69 -6.65
N ILE A 1009 1.88 -18.97 -6.56
CA ILE A 1009 2.92 -19.56 -7.38
C ILE A 1009 2.24 -20.60 -8.26
N LYS A 1010 2.32 -20.42 -9.58
CA LYS A 1010 1.85 -21.38 -10.56
C LYS A 1010 3.05 -21.96 -11.30
N GLU A 1011 3.26 -23.27 -11.21
CA GLU A 1011 4.13 -23.97 -12.16
C GLU A 1011 3.34 -24.28 -13.43
N GLU A 1012 3.73 -23.66 -14.55
CA GLU A 1012 3.40 -24.16 -15.88
C GLU A 1012 4.70 -24.34 -16.67
N LEU A 1013 5.05 -25.61 -16.94
CA LEU A 1013 6.12 -26.03 -17.84
C LEU A 1013 7.44 -25.24 -17.67
N ASN A 1014 8.03 -25.35 -16.48
CA ASN A 1014 9.31 -24.74 -16.07
C ASN A 1014 9.34 -23.20 -16.03
N LYS A 1015 8.19 -22.53 -15.88
CA LYS A 1015 8.13 -21.15 -15.37
C LYS A 1015 7.18 -21.03 -14.19
N VAL A 1016 7.67 -20.36 -13.14
CA VAL A 1016 6.83 -19.75 -12.11
C VAL A 1016 6.25 -18.46 -12.69
N ALA A 1017 4.93 -18.37 -12.74
CA ALA A 1017 4.21 -17.14 -13.06
C ALA A 1017 3.24 -16.79 -11.92
N GLU A 1018 3.25 -15.54 -11.48
CA GLU A 1018 2.26 -15.01 -10.54
C GLU A 1018 0.95 -14.74 -11.29
N GLU A 1019 -0.13 -15.44 -10.95
CA GLU A 1019 -1.47 -15.17 -11.48
C GLU A 1019 -2.31 -14.49 -10.39
N LYS A 1020 -2.49 -13.17 -10.52
CA LYS A 1020 -2.87 -12.26 -9.43
C LYS A 1020 -4.39 -12.01 -9.38
N ASN A 1021 -5.19 -12.92 -8.82
CA ASN A 1021 -6.63 -12.60 -8.62
C ASN A 1021 -7.38 -13.38 -7.51
N HIS A 1022 -7.19 -12.95 -6.25
CA HIS A 1022 -7.95 -13.41 -5.08
C HIS A 1022 -9.49 -13.23 -5.22
N LEU A 1023 -9.93 -12.17 -5.90
CA LEU A 1023 -11.35 -11.88 -6.15
C LEU A 1023 -12.05 -12.97 -6.97
N LYS A 1024 -11.34 -13.55 -7.94
CA LYS A 1024 -11.82 -14.67 -8.75
C LYS A 1024 -12.18 -15.88 -7.88
N ALA A 1025 -11.43 -16.13 -6.80
CA ALA A 1025 -11.75 -17.16 -5.83
C ALA A 1025 -13.10 -16.90 -5.16
N LEU A 1026 -13.30 -15.68 -4.65
CA LEU A 1026 -14.53 -15.30 -3.95
C LEU A 1026 -15.76 -15.40 -4.87
N THR A 1027 -15.66 -14.98 -6.13
CA THR A 1027 -16.73 -15.17 -7.13
C THR A 1027 -17.04 -16.66 -7.34
N ILE A 1028 -15.99 -17.50 -7.46
CA ILE A 1028 -16.12 -18.94 -7.65
C ILE A 1028 -16.84 -19.58 -6.45
N ILE A 1029 -16.44 -19.32 -5.19
CA ILE A 1029 -17.13 -19.89 -4.01
C ILE A 1029 -18.58 -19.38 -3.92
N ARG A 1030 -18.80 -18.08 -4.14
CA ARG A 1030 -20.13 -17.44 -4.10
C ARG A 1030 -21.12 -18.09 -5.09
N SER A 1031 -20.62 -18.67 -6.18
CA SER A 1031 -21.43 -19.37 -7.17
C SER A 1031 -21.88 -20.78 -6.77
N PHE A 1032 -21.30 -21.40 -5.74
CA PHE A 1032 -21.55 -22.81 -5.37
C PHE A 1032 -22.75 -23.07 -4.45
N ASP A 1033 -23.79 -22.24 -4.60
CA ASP A 1033 -25.16 -22.42 -4.09
C ASP A 1033 -25.40 -22.15 -2.59
N LYS A 1034 -26.68 -21.85 -2.26
CA LYS A 1034 -27.12 -21.14 -1.05
C LYS A 1034 -27.64 -22.03 0.08
N GLU A 1035 -27.53 -23.35 -0.02
CA GLU A 1035 -28.09 -24.28 0.97
C GLU A 1035 -27.02 -24.88 1.90
N ARG A 1036 -27.32 -24.90 3.22
CA ARG A 1036 -26.53 -25.63 4.22
C ARG A 1036 -26.75 -27.14 4.07
N GLN A 1037 -25.98 -27.79 3.22
CA GLN A 1037 -25.94 -29.26 3.14
C GLN A 1037 -24.53 -29.80 3.44
N PHE A 1038 -24.43 -30.67 4.44
CA PHE A 1038 -23.21 -31.41 4.75
C PHE A 1038 -22.99 -32.53 3.73
N VAL A 1039 -21.91 -32.46 2.96
CA VAL A 1039 -21.59 -33.48 1.95
C VAL A 1039 -20.70 -34.56 2.57
N LYS A 1040 -21.18 -35.82 2.55
CA LYS A 1040 -20.38 -36.99 2.95
C LYS A 1040 -19.34 -37.29 1.86
N LEU A 1041 -18.11 -37.52 2.28
CA LEU A 1041 -16.98 -37.74 1.38
C LEU A 1041 -16.74 -39.23 1.12
N SER A 1042 -16.42 -39.55 -0.13
CA SER A 1042 -16.00 -40.88 -0.59
C SER A 1042 -14.54 -41.15 -0.28
N ASP A 1043 -14.21 -42.42 0.00
CA ASP A 1043 -12.87 -42.84 0.43
C ASP A 1043 -11.77 -42.53 -0.62
N ASP A 1044 -12.11 -42.58 -1.91
CA ASP A 1044 -11.20 -42.21 -3.00
C ASP A 1044 -10.77 -40.74 -2.92
N THR A 1045 -11.73 -39.82 -2.70
CA THR A 1045 -11.51 -38.37 -2.58
C THR A 1045 -10.65 -38.03 -1.34
N ILE A 1046 -10.78 -38.85 -0.29
CA ILE A 1046 -9.97 -38.76 0.93
C ILE A 1046 -8.53 -39.23 0.66
N SER A 1047 -8.33 -40.21 -0.23
CA SER A 1047 -7.02 -40.69 -0.67
C SER A 1047 -6.30 -39.66 -1.55
N GLU A 1048 -6.98 -39.09 -2.54
CA GLU A 1048 -6.46 -38.00 -3.38
C GLU A 1048 -6.01 -36.81 -2.53
N SER A 1049 -6.82 -36.44 -1.52
CA SER A 1049 -6.52 -35.30 -0.65
C SER A 1049 -5.44 -35.61 0.39
N LYS A 1050 -5.24 -36.87 0.80
CA LYS A 1050 -4.05 -37.30 1.55
C LYS A 1050 -2.79 -37.08 0.72
N ASP A 1051 -2.82 -37.45 -0.56
CA ASP A 1051 -1.67 -37.32 -1.47
C ASP A 1051 -1.39 -35.86 -1.84
N LEU A 1052 -2.44 -35.04 -2.02
CA LEU A 1052 -2.34 -33.61 -2.27
C LEU A 1052 -1.81 -32.84 -1.05
N ALA A 1053 -2.38 -33.07 0.15
CA ALA A 1053 -1.91 -32.45 1.38
C ALA A 1053 -0.47 -32.87 1.73
N LYS A 1054 -0.07 -34.10 1.39
CA LYS A 1054 1.32 -34.55 1.53
C LYS A 1054 2.26 -33.84 0.55
N LYS A 1055 1.87 -33.68 -0.73
CA LYS A 1055 2.61 -32.88 -1.70
C LYS A 1055 2.75 -31.41 -1.27
N PHE A 1056 1.69 -30.80 -0.73
CA PHE A 1056 1.75 -29.44 -0.19
C PHE A 1056 2.56 -29.34 1.10
N PHE A 1057 2.48 -30.31 2.00
CA PHE A 1057 3.33 -30.36 3.19
C PHE A 1057 4.80 -30.56 2.81
N ASP A 1058 5.11 -31.43 1.86
CA ASP A 1058 6.49 -31.62 1.37
C ASP A 1058 6.98 -30.38 0.59
N ALA A 1059 6.11 -29.67 -0.14
CA ALA A 1059 6.43 -28.40 -0.80
C ALA A 1059 6.64 -27.24 0.20
N GLU A 1060 5.77 -27.09 1.20
CA GLU A 1060 5.85 -26.06 2.23
C GLU A 1060 7.02 -26.32 3.20
N LYS A 1061 7.30 -27.59 3.52
CA LYS A 1061 8.51 -28.01 4.24
C LYS A 1061 9.76 -27.81 3.40
N SER A 1062 9.72 -28.03 2.08
CA SER A 1062 10.82 -27.68 1.18
C SER A 1062 11.02 -26.17 1.07
N TYR A 1063 9.93 -25.39 1.12
CA TYR A 1063 9.96 -23.93 1.11
C TYR A 1063 10.53 -23.36 2.43
N GLN A 1064 10.11 -23.90 3.58
CA GLN A 1064 10.67 -23.56 4.89
C GLN A 1064 12.13 -24.02 5.03
N LEU A 1065 12.48 -25.23 4.57
CA LEU A 1065 13.87 -25.67 4.50
C LEU A 1065 14.71 -24.78 3.56
N ALA A 1066 14.15 -24.25 2.47
CA ALA A 1066 14.81 -23.30 1.57
C ALA A 1066 14.80 -21.84 2.07
N MET A 1067 14.09 -21.54 3.15
CA MET A 1067 14.18 -20.27 3.87
C MET A 1067 15.14 -20.34 5.06
N ASP A 1068 15.14 -21.44 5.81
CA ASP A 1068 16.10 -21.68 6.92
C ASP A 1068 17.51 -22.01 6.38
N PHE A 1069 17.63 -22.72 5.27
CA PHE A 1069 18.85 -22.78 4.45
C PHE A 1069 18.68 -21.84 3.26
N GLY A 1070 19.19 -20.61 3.39
CA GLY A 1070 18.96 -19.48 2.47
C GLY A 1070 19.54 -19.57 1.05
N ASP A 1071 19.33 -20.68 0.35
CA ASP A 1071 19.51 -20.80 -1.10
C ASP A 1071 18.59 -21.87 -1.73
N ILE A 1072 17.61 -21.40 -2.51
CA ILE A 1072 16.74 -22.21 -3.39
C ILE A 1072 17.53 -22.96 -4.50
N THR A 1073 18.84 -22.75 -4.60
CA THR A 1073 19.65 -23.20 -5.73
C THR A 1073 20.10 -24.66 -5.72
N ASP A 1074 20.03 -25.36 -4.58
CA ASP A 1074 20.41 -26.79 -4.54
C ASP A 1074 19.41 -27.68 -5.29
N PHE A 1075 18.19 -27.20 -5.56
CA PHE A 1075 17.22 -27.92 -6.41
C PHE A 1075 17.49 -27.77 -7.93
N GLN A 1076 18.43 -26.91 -8.33
CA GLN A 1076 18.82 -26.69 -9.74
C GLN A 1076 20.33 -26.81 -10.01
N GLY A 1077 21.10 -27.35 -9.06
CA GLY A 1077 22.54 -27.60 -9.22
C GLY A 1077 23.38 -26.32 -9.38
N VAL A 1078 22.99 -25.23 -8.71
CA VAL A 1078 23.70 -23.94 -8.77
C VAL A 1078 24.41 -23.67 -7.45
N ARG A 1079 25.73 -23.80 -7.41
CA ARG A 1079 26.52 -23.58 -6.18
C ARG A 1079 26.88 -22.10 -5.99
N ARG A 1080 26.89 -21.63 -4.73
CA ARG A 1080 27.40 -20.29 -4.33
C ARG A 1080 28.83 -20.39 -3.82
N THR A 1081 29.74 -19.58 -4.36
CA THR A 1081 31.04 -19.32 -3.74
C THR A 1081 30.95 -18.14 -2.76
N GLY A 1082 31.42 -18.32 -1.53
CA GLY A 1082 31.51 -17.25 -0.54
C GLY A 1082 32.75 -16.36 -0.75
N GLY A 1083 32.55 -15.06 -0.97
CA GLY A 1083 33.64 -14.09 -1.14
C GLY A 1083 34.28 -14.09 -2.52
N ALA A 1084 35.31 -13.24 -2.70
CA ALA A 1084 35.95 -12.98 -4.00
C ALA A 1084 36.84 -14.14 -4.47
N ALA A 1085 36.22 -15.22 -4.93
CA ALA A 1085 36.90 -16.41 -5.43
C ALA A 1085 37.69 -16.15 -6.73
N SER A 1086 38.82 -16.85 -6.87
CA SER A 1086 39.66 -16.80 -8.07
C SER A 1086 39.04 -17.59 -9.22
N LEU A 1087 39.45 -17.27 -10.46
CA LEU A 1087 38.92 -17.91 -11.67
C LEU A 1087 39.25 -19.42 -11.74
N SER A 1088 40.28 -19.88 -11.03
CA SER A 1088 40.58 -21.31 -10.87
C SER A 1088 39.51 -22.04 -10.04
N SER A 1089 38.99 -21.43 -8.97
CA SER A 1089 37.96 -22.03 -8.12
C SER A 1089 36.67 -22.31 -8.91
N TYR A 1090 36.22 -21.37 -9.74
CA TYR A 1090 35.07 -21.60 -10.61
C TYR A 1090 35.30 -22.68 -11.69
N LYS A 1091 36.55 -22.89 -12.15
CA LYS A 1091 36.89 -23.99 -13.08
C LYS A 1091 36.86 -25.34 -12.39
N GLU A 1092 37.33 -25.43 -11.15
CA GLU A 1092 37.27 -26.65 -10.32
C GLU A 1092 35.83 -27.01 -9.97
N GLU A 1093 34.99 -26.02 -9.65
CA GLU A 1093 33.56 -26.23 -9.39
C GLU A 1093 32.79 -26.71 -10.64
N LEU A 1094 33.10 -26.15 -11.82
CA LEU A 1094 32.59 -26.67 -13.10
C LEU A 1094 33.05 -28.10 -13.39
N LEU A 1095 34.28 -28.47 -12.99
CA LEU A 1095 34.75 -29.86 -13.09
C LEU A 1095 34.01 -30.79 -12.11
N SER A 1096 33.68 -30.34 -10.90
CA SER A 1096 32.82 -31.09 -9.95
C SER A 1096 31.44 -31.31 -10.54
N LEU A 1097 30.76 -30.24 -10.97
CA LEU A 1097 29.43 -30.31 -11.58
C LEU A 1097 29.40 -31.19 -12.84
N LEU A 1098 30.45 -31.12 -13.68
CA LEU A 1098 30.59 -32.00 -14.85
C LEU A 1098 30.77 -33.47 -14.45
N ASN A 1099 31.52 -33.75 -13.38
CA ASN A 1099 31.72 -35.10 -12.87
C ASN A 1099 30.46 -35.69 -12.23
N GLU A 1100 29.66 -34.86 -11.57
CA GLU A 1100 28.36 -35.22 -10.99
C GLU A 1100 27.28 -35.43 -12.06
N ASN A 1101 27.44 -34.85 -13.25
CA ASN A 1101 26.48 -34.91 -14.37
C ASN A 1101 27.06 -35.63 -15.63
N ILE A 1102 27.99 -36.57 -15.45
CA ILE A 1102 28.63 -37.32 -16.56
C ILE A 1102 27.60 -37.94 -17.51
N GLU A 1103 26.51 -38.50 -16.99
CA GLU A 1103 25.49 -39.21 -17.80
C GLU A 1103 24.71 -38.27 -18.74
N ARG A 1104 24.74 -36.95 -18.52
CA ARG A 1104 24.07 -35.92 -19.33
C ARG A 1104 24.79 -35.61 -20.65
N TYR A 1105 26.07 -35.99 -20.77
CA TYR A 1105 26.92 -35.59 -21.89
C TYR A 1105 27.57 -36.78 -22.62
N SER A 1106 27.85 -36.62 -23.91
CA SER A 1106 28.62 -37.62 -24.64
C SER A 1106 30.07 -37.70 -24.12
N SER A 1107 30.68 -38.89 -24.15
CA SER A 1107 32.06 -39.11 -23.69
C SER A 1107 33.08 -38.18 -24.36
N ASP A 1108 32.86 -37.85 -25.63
CA ASP A 1108 33.66 -36.89 -26.41
C ASP A 1108 33.52 -35.45 -25.85
N ASN A 1109 32.30 -34.99 -25.56
CA ASN A 1109 32.07 -33.67 -24.96
C ASN A 1109 32.63 -33.57 -23.53
N ILE A 1110 32.52 -34.63 -22.72
CA ILE A 1110 33.12 -34.68 -21.38
C ILE A 1110 34.64 -34.52 -21.46
N ASN A 1111 35.29 -35.22 -22.39
CA ASN A 1111 36.73 -35.12 -22.59
C ASN A 1111 37.14 -33.72 -23.07
N ARG A 1112 36.41 -33.11 -24.01
CA ARG A 1112 36.65 -31.73 -24.46
C ARG A 1112 36.48 -30.70 -23.34
N MET A 1113 35.39 -30.77 -22.57
CA MET A 1113 35.14 -29.87 -21.45
C MET A 1113 36.18 -30.04 -20.33
N ARG A 1114 36.55 -31.27 -19.96
CA ARG A 1114 37.65 -31.52 -19.01
C ARG A 1114 38.97 -30.94 -19.50
N MET A 1115 39.29 -31.07 -20.80
CA MET A 1115 40.51 -30.51 -21.38
C MET A 1115 40.48 -28.96 -21.44
N LEU A 1116 39.31 -28.34 -21.60
CA LEU A 1116 39.15 -26.89 -21.55
C LEU A 1116 39.28 -26.34 -20.14
N LEU A 1117 38.60 -26.96 -19.17
CA LEU A 1117 38.57 -26.52 -17.77
C LEU A 1117 39.93 -26.74 -17.06
N SER A 1118 40.68 -27.78 -17.44
CA SER A 1118 42.03 -28.03 -16.90
C SER A 1118 43.14 -27.17 -17.51
N LYS A 1119 42.91 -26.47 -18.63
CA LYS A 1119 43.89 -25.53 -19.20
C LYS A 1119 43.97 -24.23 -18.38
N GLN A 1120 45.14 -23.99 -17.78
CA GLN A 1120 45.49 -22.72 -17.15
C GLN A 1120 45.61 -21.61 -18.21
N ASN A 1121 45.15 -20.40 -17.88
CA ASN A 1121 45.27 -19.16 -18.67
C ASN A 1121 44.66 -19.21 -20.08
N TYR A 1122 43.64 -20.04 -20.32
CA TYR A 1122 42.94 -20.08 -21.62
C TYR A 1122 41.94 -18.92 -21.76
N LEU A 1123 42.47 -17.77 -22.17
CA LEU A 1123 41.83 -16.44 -22.15
C LEU A 1123 40.39 -16.38 -22.73
N PRO A 1124 40.03 -17.05 -23.86
CA PRO A 1124 38.67 -16.98 -24.41
C PRO A 1124 37.61 -17.60 -23.48
N LEU A 1125 37.95 -18.73 -22.84
CA LEU A 1125 37.10 -19.37 -21.84
C LEU A 1125 37.00 -18.51 -20.58
N GLU A 1126 38.12 -17.95 -20.12
CA GLU A 1126 38.18 -17.14 -18.90
C GLU A 1126 37.37 -15.85 -19.00
N ASN A 1127 37.35 -15.21 -20.18
CA ASN A 1127 36.50 -14.05 -20.44
C ASN A 1127 35.00 -14.42 -20.48
N ARG A 1128 34.63 -15.57 -21.06
CA ARG A 1128 33.24 -16.08 -21.00
C ARG A 1128 32.82 -16.41 -19.56
N LEU A 1129 33.68 -17.09 -18.78
CA LEU A 1129 33.45 -17.37 -17.37
C LEU A 1129 33.25 -16.09 -16.56
N ARG A 1130 34.15 -15.10 -16.66
CA ARG A 1130 33.99 -13.80 -15.96
C ARG A 1130 32.68 -13.11 -16.32
N THR A 1131 32.28 -13.14 -17.59
CA THR A 1131 31.05 -12.49 -18.06
C THR A 1131 29.80 -13.20 -17.52
N PHE A 1132 29.78 -14.53 -17.53
CA PHE A 1132 28.67 -15.33 -17.01
C PHE A 1132 28.54 -15.20 -15.49
N VAL A 1133 29.64 -15.40 -14.75
CA VAL A 1133 29.68 -15.29 -13.28
C VAL A 1133 29.32 -13.86 -12.82
N ARG A 1134 29.71 -12.82 -13.57
CA ARG A 1134 29.30 -11.43 -13.29
C ARG A 1134 27.81 -11.18 -13.54
N ARG A 1135 27.21 -11.81 -14.56
CA ARG A 1135 25.75 -11.70 -14.81
C ARG A 1135 24.94 -12.47 -13.76
N ASN A 1136 25.47 -13.58 -13.25
CA ASN A 1136 24.78 -14.48 -12.32
C ASN A 1136 25.29 -14.35 -10.86
N ASN A 1137 25.69 -13.14 -10.45
CA ASN A 1137 26.04 -12.79 -9.06
C ASN A 1137 26.99 -13.78 -8.34
N GLY A 1138 28.06 -14.22 -9.01
CA GLY A 1138 29.06 -15.11 -8.42
C GLY A 1138 28.70 -16.60 -8.42
N LYS A 1139 27.61 -17.01 -9.09
CA LYS A 1139 27.16 -18.41 -9.14
C LYS A 1139 27.56 -19.13 -10.43
N VAL A 1140 27.65 -20.46 -10.34
CA VAL A 1140 27.93 -21.39 -11.44
C VAL A 1140 26.79 -22.40 -11.55
N SER A 1141 26.28 -22.66 -12.76
CA SER A 1141 25.11 -23.53 -13.02
C SER A 1141 25.35 -24.59 -14.09
N ILE A 1142 24.49 -25.61 -14.12
CA ILE A 1142 24.47 -26.66 -15.16
C ILE A 1142 24.21 -26.06 -16.55
N ASP A 1143 23.42 -24.99 -16.69
CA ASP A 1143 23.22 -24.31 -17.98
C ASP A 1143 24.53 -23.78 -18.58
N PHE A 1144 25.49 -23.41 -17.73
CA PHE A 1144 26.82 -23.02 -18.22
C PHE A 1144 27.62 -24.22 -18.72
N LEU A 1145 27.46 -25.40 -18.12
CA LEU A 1145 28.03 -26.65 -18.61
C LEU A 1145 27.41 -27.10 -19.93
N ASP A 1146 26.09 -26.99 -20.08
CA ASP A 1146 25.40 -27.27 -21.34
C ASP A 1146 25.90 -26.34 -22.45
N ASN A 1147 25.99 -25.03 -22.18
CA ASN A 1147 26.60 -24.08 -23.11
C ASN A 1147 28.07 -24.40 -23.40
N LEU A 1148 28.86 -24.77 -22.39
CA LEU A 1148 30.26 -25.19 -22.53
C LEU A 1148 30.39 -26.44 -23.42
N ALA A 1149 29.50 -27.42 -23.28
CA ALA A 1149 29.49 -28.63 -24.08
C ALA A 1149 29.31 -28.29 -25.57
N ILE A 1150 28.30 -27.47 -25.88
CA ILE A 1150 27.97 -27.00 -27.24
C ILE A 1150 29.15 -26.27 -27.87
N ILE A 1151 29.76 -25.30 -27.16
CA ILE A 1151 30.84 -24.48 -27.72
C ILE A 1151 32.25 -25.08 -27.56
N SER A 1152 32.38 -26.22 -26.88
CA SER A 1152 33.69 -26.78 -26.46
C SER A 1152 34.63 -27.02 -27.64
N ASN A 1153 34.09 -27.50 -28.77
CA ASN A 1153 34.87 -27.80 -29.97
C ASN A 1153 35.43 -26.52 -30.61
N HIS A 1154 34.61 -25.47 -30.76
CA HIS A 1154 35.03 -24.18 -31.30
C HIS A 1154 36.05 -23.48 -30.39
N LEU A 1155 35.81 -23.50 -29.07
CA LEU A 1155 36.76 -22.98 -28.10
C LEU A 1155 38.10 -23.73 -28.13
N LEU A 1156 38.14 -25.03 -28.45
CA LEU A 1156 39.41 -25.76 -28.57
C LEU A 1156 40.20 -25.44 -29.82
N ASN A 1157 39.54 -25.06 -30.92
CA ASN A 1157 40.14 -24.78 -32.22
C ASN A 1157 40.50 -23.29 -32.43
N ASN A 1158 40.17 -22.39 -31.49
CA ASN A 1158 40.24 -20.93 -31.61
C ASN A 1158 39.30 -20.32 -32.66
N ASP A 1159 38.38 -21.09 -33.22
CA ASP A 1159 37.40 -20.60 -34.19
C ASP A 1159 36.36 -19.71 -33.48
N LYS A 1160 36.03 -18.57 -34.09
CA LYS A 1160 34.78 -17.87 -33.75
C LYS A 1160 33.63 -18.70 -34.34
N PRO A 1161 32.63 -19.11 -33.54
CA PRO A 1161 31.45 -19.75 -34.11
C PRO A 1161 30.75 -18.73 -35.03
N GLU A 1162 30.48 -19.13 -36.28
CA GLU A 1162 29.92 -18.23 -37.30
C GLU A 1162 28.52 -17.75 -36.91
N ASP A 1163 27.73 -18.64 -36.29
CA ASP A 1163 26.56 -18.29 -35.50
C ASP A 1163 26.86 -18.48 -34.01
N VAL A 1164 26.67 -17.44 -33.20
CA VAL A 1164 26.45 -17.64 -31.76
C VAL A 1164 25.02 -18.16 -31.63
N PRO A 1165 24.78 -19.41 -31.16
CA PRO A 1165 23.41 -19.82 -30.88
C PRO A 1165 22.89 -18.90 -29.78
N GLU A 1166 21.81 -18.16 -30.07
CA GLU A 1166 20.91 -17.72 -29.01
C GLU A 1166 20.48 -18.95 -28.20
N PRO A 1167 20.16 -18.81 -26.91
CA PRO A 1167 19.59 -19.92 -26.14
C PRO A 1167 18.28 -20.35 -26.81
N ILE A 1168 18.36 -21.43 -27.61
CA ILE A 1168 17.25 -21.90 -28.44
C ILE A 1168 16.08 -22.20 -27.53
N PHE A 1169 15.01 -21.42 -27.68
CA PHE A 1169 13.70 -21.76 -27.16
C PHE A 1169 13.28 -23.09 -27.80
N TRP A 1170 13.39 -24.18 -27.04
CA TRP A 1170 12.81 -25.48 -27.44
C TRP A 1170 11.28 -25.44 -27.27
N TYR A 1171 10.63 -24.73 -28.20
CA TYR A 1171 9.21 -24.86 -28.50
C TYR A 1171 9.10 -25.45 -29.91
N GLY A 1172 8.56 -26.67 -30.03
CA GLY A 1172 8.18 -27.25 -31.32
C GLY A 1172 9.13 -28.25 -31.95
N TYR A 1173 9.41 -29.36 -31.26
CA TYR A 1173 9.71 -30.66 -31.88
C TYR A 1173 9.32 -31.79 -30.90
N TYR A 1174 8.01 -32.01 -30.75
CA TYR A 1174 7.38 -33.32 -30.50
C TYR A 1174 5.85 -33.16 -30.65
N ASN A 1175 5.29 -33.33 -31.86
CA ASN A 1175 3.84 -33.47 -32.06
C ASN A 1175 3.36 -34.62 -33.02
N GLN A 1176 3.79 -35.87 -32.73
CA GLN A 1176 3.23 -37.26 -32.93
C GLN A 1176 3.78 -38.37 -33.92
N VAL A 1177 4.19 -38.12 -35.17
CA VAL A 1177 4.21 -39.08 -36.34
C VAL A 1177 3.01 -39.99 -36.26
N SER A 1178 1.83 -39.40 -36.33
CA SER A 1178 1.32 -38.11 -36.86
C SER A 1178 1.94 -36.70 -36.53
N GLY A 1179 3.16 -36.33 -36.99
CA GLY A 1179 3.84 -35.03 -36.75
C GLY A 1179 5.08 -34.87 -35.80
N GLN A 1180 6.06 -35.80 -35.68
CA GLN A 1180 6.53 -36.40 -34.39
C GLN A 1180 6.90 -35.47 -33.26
#